data_AF-A0A6J5GQF7-F1
#
_entry.id   AF-A0A6J5GQF7-F1
#
_cell.length_a   1.000
_cell.length_b   1.000
_cell.length_c   1.000
_cell.angle_alpha   90.00
_cell.angle_beta   90.00
_cell.angle_gamma   90.00
#
_symmetry.space_group_name_H-M   'P 1'
#
loop_
_entity.id
_entity.type
_entity.pdbx_description
1 polymer ?
#
loop_
_entity_poly.entity_id
_entity_poly.type
_entity_poly.pdbx_seq_one_letter_code
_entity_poly.pdbx_strand_id
1 'polypeptide(L)'
;MSLFGNLESNEKPRAGVMARLRAWRGSFVEDSESAAPVEPVLGATRPARKGPGAPAGSLGAYLRDADVTDVDASDVKSLEAAAAAVAYGPDARAVATETPAVEDVEDRNGQPAAAEYHGVAAEAVGDVSGEVAPARSFETTPSEEVGDSAASDASRDEAFDQQQPANATGHSLAVPDIEYTPVGMPKLSSVHALADFKRILCDTTPEATLRITSEALREFVAVDMQAGMAVVIATREFQETALYATYLSDLERAHISVREEMVATAAVIADVYDRARIRVSNHVPEGSRAIALFRDVFEAAHGYDASDVHWESRDYQSDAEVRFRVDCDLYTYRRMPKATVLRALSASYQDLVQRNTNSGNAFQPSAPQSAMIPLALATATLNLRWQSAPQMGGFDVAMRVLDGNFRNYTVRMPDTMGLEASQLEIINSLGHVSGGAVLLSGETGSAKSTLLRALSYMVDGRELKKQYAVSMPSEYPMPWLSDQSVPRGLDETEEDFRRKVATIIRTLMRMDPDDLTVAEILDSTIAGLVVELALTGHPVRTTIHADSIIGVFMRLMGDRLRLAADEVASDKFINAVGNQKLIPMLCPHCKKPAADVMSPATLDLLRSKFGLDTSKMACRNDDGCEHCRKKGLFARDGKVAGGTKGQTLAMELYRPTPEFLERIVVRDWRGAEAVWRKERVSGFDSADMTGKTIYEHALYKASQGLIDPRFIDRSMKSFSVYTVLPDRDGRMPS
;
A
#
# COMPACT_ATOMS: atom_id res chain seq x y z
N MET A 1 -31.30 -47.39 -11.31
CA MET A 1 -32.28 -47.75 -12.38
C MET A 1 -31.94 -46.94 -13.62
N SER A 2 -32.26 -47.42 -14.81
CA SER A 2 -31.96 -46.73 -16.08
C SER A 2 -33.26 -46.47 -16.86
N LEU A 3 -33.39 -45.26 -17.42
CA LEU A 3 -34.44 -44.88 -18.36
C LEU A 3 -33.89 -43.87 -19.38
N PHE A 4 -33.41 -44.39 -20.51
CA PHE A 4 -33.38 -43.79 -21.88
C PHE A 4 -32.76 -42.39 -22.10
N GLY A 5 -32.16 -42.11 -23.26
CA GLY A 5 -31.92 -42.97 -24.43
C GLY A 5 -31.72 -42.12 -25.69
N ASN A 6 -30.62 -42.40 -26.41
CA ASN A 6 -30.10 -41.67 -27.57
C ASN A 6 -31.13 -41.22 -28.62
N LEU A 7 -30.85 -40.07 -29.25
CA LEU A 7 -31.02 -39.88 -30.70
C LEU A 7 -29.95 -38.92 -31.22
N GLU A 8 -29.33 -39.26 -32.35
CA GLU A 8 -28.18 -38.54 -32.93
C GLU A 8 -28.54 -37.82 -34.25
N SER A 9 -27.56 -37.04 -34.73
CA SER A 9 -27.27 -36.71 -36.13
C SER A 9 -27.93 -35.48 -36.80
N ASN A 10 -27.05 -34.68 -37.39
CA ASN A 10 -27.20 -33.78 -38.55
C ASN A 10 -28.18 -32.57 -38.46
N GLU A 11 -27.89 -31.41 -39.06
CA GLU A 11 -26.80 -31.06 -39.99
C GLU A 11 -26.36 -29.58 -39.89
N LYS A 12 -25.21 -29.27 -40.50
CA LYS A 12 -24.66 -27.92 -40.79
C LYS A 12 -24.35 -27.84 -42.29
N PRO A 13 -24.06 -26.67 -42.90
CA PRO A 13 -24.47 -25.29 -42.58
C PRO A 13 -25.02 -24.55 -43.83
N ARG A 14 -25.34 -23.25 -43.73
CA ARG A 14 -24.90 -22.23 -44.73
C ARG A 14 -25.13 -20.78 -44.27
N ALA A 15 -24.40 -19.85 -44.89
CA ALA A 15 -24.50 -18.40 -44.71
C ALA A 15 -25.03 -17.74 -46.00
N GLY A 16 -25.58 -16.51 -45.91
CA GLY A 16 -25.97 -15.76 -47.12
C GLY A 16 -26.78 -14.46 -46.95
N VAL A 17 -26.09 -13.34 -46.69
CA VAL A 17 -26.24 -12.03 -47.36
C VAL A 17 -27.66 -11.49 -47.72
N MET A 18 -28.08 -10.42 -47.01
CA MET A 18 -29.01 -9.32 -47.43
C MET A 18 -30.46 -9.70 -47.88
N ALA A 19 -31.52 -8.88 -47.73
CA ALA A 19 -31.57 -7.42 -47.67
C ALA A 19 -32.88 -6.82 -47.06
N ARG A 20 -32.76 -5.60 -46.52
CA ARG A 20 -33.66 -4.43 -46.69
C ARG A 20 -35.13 -4.38 -46.15
N LEU A 21 -35.37 -3.23 -45.49
CA LEU A 21 -36.55 -2.32 -45.53
C LEU A 21 -37.76 -2.53 -44.58
N ARG A 22 -37.91 -1.52 -43.69
CA ARG A 22 -39.14 -0.77 -43.28
C ARG A 22 -40.49 -1.36 -43.78
N ALA A 23 -41.55 -1.49 -42.97
CA ALA A 23 -42.19 -0.36 -42.26
C ALA A 23 -43.37 -0.74 -41.33
N TRP A 24 -43.44 -0.07 -40.17
CA TRP A 24 -44.62 0.60 -39.55
C TRP A 24 -45.88 -0.18 -39.10
N ARG A 25 -46.39 0.21 -37.90
CA ARG A 25 -47.63 -0.22 -37.20
C ARG A 25 -47.58 -1.67 -36.66
N GLY A 26 -48.24 -2.01 -35.55
CA GLY A 26 -49.02 -1.20 -34.60
C GLY A 26 -50.20 -1.98 -34.01
N SER A 27 -50.67 -1.60 -32.80
CA SER A 27 -51.79 -2.22 -32.05
C SER A 27 -51.45 -3.57 -31.37
N PHE A 28 -52.07 -4.03 -30.28
CA PHE A 28 -53.08 -3.46 -29.34
C PHE A 28 -53.08 -4.32 -28.02
N VAL A 29 -53.37 -3.71 -26.85
CA VAL A 29 -54.41 -4.11 -25.83
C VAL A 29 -54.40 -5.53 -25.19
N GLU A 30 -54.89 -5.80 -23.95
CA GLU A 30 -55.63 -5.01 -22.92
C GLU A 30 -54.72 -4.71 -21.67
N ASP A 31 -54.95 -4.98 -20.36
CA ASP A 31 -56.02 -5.63 -19.56
C ASP A 31 -56.02 -5.15 -18.06
N SER A 32 -57.17 -5.27 -17.38
CA SER A 32 -57.44 -5.30 -15.92
C SER A 32 -57.33 -4.03 -15.02
N GLU A 33 -58.22 -3.96 -14.02
CA GLU A 33 -58.55 -2.78 -13.20
C GLU A 33 -58.33 -2.99 -11.69
N SER A 34 -58.20 -1.91 -10.90
CA SER A 34 -59.08 -1.60 -9.74
C SER A 34 -58.56 -0.43 -8.86
N ALA A 35 -59.44 0.05 -7.97
CA ALA A 35 -59.23 1.05 -6.90
C ALA A 35 -59.05 2.54 -7.31
N ALA A 36 -60.02 3.35 -6.86
CA ALA A 36 -60.09 4.81 -6.91
C ALA A 36 -60.75 5.28 -5.57
N PRO A 37 -61.17 6.55 -5.38
CA PRO A 37 -60.53 7.85 -5.66
C PRO A 37 -60.46 8.77 -4.41
N VAL A 38 -59.81 9.95 -4.53
CA VAL A 38 -60.16 11.17 -3.76
C VAL A 38 -60.07 12.38 -4.70
N GLU A 39 -60.98 13.35 -4.58
CA GLU A 39 -61.19 14.46 -5.54
C GLU A 39 -60.44 15.79 -5.21
N PRO A 40 -60.30 16.71 -6.18
CA PRO A 40 -59.53 17.95 -6.07
C PRO A 40 -60.37 19.22 -5.78
N VAL A 41 -59.70 20.37 -5.61
CA VAL A 41 -60.31 21.72 -5.61
C VAL A 41 -59.62 22.64 -6.64
N LEU A 42 -60.36 23.64 -7.15
CA LEU A 42 -60.13 24.32 -8.44
C LEU A 42 -59.38 25.66 -8.38
N GLY A 43 -58.65 25.95 -9.47
CA GLY A 43 -58.46 27.30 -10.04
C GLY A 43 -57.30 28.15 -9.52
N ALA A 44 -56.73 29.11 -10.29
CA ALA A 44 -56.84 29.48 -11.72
C ALA A 44 -55.62 30.40 -12.07
N THR A 45 -55.29 30.86 -13.29
CA THR A 45 -55.89 30.83 -14.65
C THR A 45 -54.75 30.84 -15.69
N ARG A 46 -55.00 30.90 -17.02
CA ARG A 46 -53.94 30.95 -18.06
C ARG A 46 -54.35 31.68 -19.36
N PRO A 47 -53.48 32.54 -19.92
CA PRO A 47 -53.17 32.53 -21.37
C PRO A 47 -51.66 32.82 -21.65
N ALA A 48 -51.08 32.63 -22.84
CA ALA A 48 -51.37 31.81 -24.02
C ALA A 48 -50.04 31.55 -24.81
N ARG A 49 -50.05 30.68 -25.83
CA ARG A 49 -48.84 30.25 -26.59
C ARG A 49 -48.43 31.22 -27.71
N LYS A 50 -47.11 31.28 -28.00
CA LYS A 50 -46.53 31.20 -29.36
C LYS A 50 -45.03 30.77 -29.29
N GLY A 51 -44.53 30.22 -30.40
CA GLY A 51 -43.11 29.88 -30.67
C GLY A 51 -42.87 29.99 -32.19
N PRO A 52 -41.79 29.46 -32.80
CA PRO A 52 -40.74 28.58 -32.25
C PRO A 52 -39.29 29.08 -32.48
N GLY A 53 -38.29 28.38 -31.93
CA GLY A 53 -36.85 28.60 -32.24
C GLY A 53 -35.91 28.00 -31.17
N ALA A 54 -34.75 27.51 -31.58
CA ALA A 54 -33.71 26.90 -30.74
C ALA A 54 -32.31 27.32 -31.28
N PRO A 55 -31.17 27.06 -30.60
CA PRO A 55 -30.96 26.37 -29.31
C PRO A 55 -30.28 27.25 -28.22
N ALA A 56 -30.05 26.70 -27.03
CA ALA A 56 -29.29 27.34 -25.96
C ALA A 56 -27.82 26.89 -25.94
N GLY A 57 -26.89 27.84 -25.91
CA GLY A 57 -25.46 27.62 -25.62
C GLY A 57 -25.15 27.83 -24.13
N SER A 58 -24.08 27.22 -23.63
CA SER A 58 -23.66 27.28 -22.22
C SER A 58 -22.96 28.59 -21.86
N LEU A 59 -22.96 28.93 -20.56
CA LEU A 59 -22.29 30.12 -20.01
C LEU A 59 -20.76 29.97 -20.08
N GLY A 60 -20.16 30.43 -21.18
CA GLY A 60 -18.71 30.54 -21.35
C GLY A 60 -18.27 31.64 -22.34
N ALA A 61 -19.17 32.55 -22.71
CA ALA A 61 -19.03 33.46 -23.84
C ALA A 61 -19.36 34.93 -23.54
N TYR A 62 -19.18 35.36 -22.28
CA TYR A 62 -19.23 36.77 -21.87
C TYR A 62 -18.05 37.08 -20.94
N LEU A 63 -17.58 38.33 -20.97
CA LEU A 63 -16.42 38.86 -20.23
C LEU A 63 -15.03 38.40 -20.74
N ARG A 64 -14.76 38.77 -21.99
CA ARG A 64 -13.48 39.39 -22.36
C ARG A 64 -13.75 40.72 -23.07
N ASP A 65 -12.73 41.57 -23.07
CA ASP A 65 -12.54 42.77 -23.91
C ASP A 65 -13.54 43.94 -23.72
N ALA A 66 -13.19 44.85 -22.80
CA ALA A 66 -13.65 46.26 -22.76
C ALA A 66 -12.68 47.13 -21.92
N ASP A 67 -11.54 47.47 -22.53
CA ASP A 67 -10.52 48.52 -22.29
C ASP A 67 -10.26 49.23 -20.92
N VAL A 68 -8.99 49.59 -20.78
CA VAL A 68 -8.32 50.30 -19.67
C VAL A 68 -8.57 51.82 -19.70
N THR A 69 -8.61 52.46 -18.52
CA THR A 69 -8.16 53.86 -18.36
C THR A 69 -7.29 53.99 -17.10
N ASP A 70 -6.13 54.64 -17.23
CA ASP A 70 -5.13 54.81 -16.16
C ASP A 70 -5.51 55.88 -15.12
N VAL A 71 -5.16 55.64 -13.84
CA VAL A 71 -4.94 56.69 -12.82
C VAL A 71 -3.74 56.31 -11.93
N ASP A 72 -2.94 57.31 -11.61
CA ASP A 72 -1.60 57.36 -11.00
C ASP A 72 -1.16 56.36 -9.91
N ALA A 73 0.17 56.20 -9.85
CA ALA A 73 0.90 55.41 -8.86
C ALA A 73 1.28 56.19 -7.59
N SER A 74 0.33 56.37 -6.67
CA SER A 74 0.62 56.77 -5.29
C SER A 74 -0.36 56.17 -4.27
N ASP A 75 -0.03 55.00 -3.71
CA ASP A 75 -0.29 54.60 -2.31
C ASP A 75 0.03 53.11 -2.07
N VAL A 76 1.32 52.78 -1.92
CA VAL A 76 1.77 51.46 -1.42
C VAL A 76 2.76 51.69 -0.27
N LYS A 77 2.24 52.10 0.90
CA LYS A 77 3.07 52.26 2.11
C LYS A 77 2.35 52.07 3.45
N SER A 78 1.35 51.20 3.51
CA SER A 78 0.62 50.89 4.74
C SER A 78 -0.09 49.53 4.70
N LEU A 79 0.61 48.43 5.01
CA LEU A 79 0.00 47.21 5.59
C LEU A 79 0.97 46.18 6.23
N GLU A 80 2.19 46.60 6.62
CA GLU A 80 3.14 45.76 7.40
C GLU A 80 3.49 46.38 8.78
N ALA A 81 2.48 46.76 9.58
CA ALA A 81 2.69 47.23 10.96
C ALA A 81 1.41 47.26 11.83
N ALA A 82 0.74 46.12 12.09
CA ALA A 82 -0.43 46.07 12.98
C ALA A 82 -0.73 44.69 13.61
N ALA A 83 0.25 44.08 14.30
CA ALA A 83 0.09 42.76 14.94
C ALA A 83 0.72 42.67 16.35
N ALA A 84 0.52 43.70 17.19
CA ALA A 84 0.95 43.71 18.59
C ALA A 84 0.09 44.65 19.46
N ALA A 85 -0.25 44.22 20.70
CA ALA A 85 -1.17 44.87 21.65
C ALA A 85 -2.64 44.99 21.14
N VAL A 86 -3.70 45.01 21.96
CA VAL A 86 -3.93 45.63 23.29
C VAL A 86 -4.66 44.67 24.26
N ALA A 87 -4.58 44.92 25.57
CA ALA A 87 -5.38 44.24 26.62
C ALA A 87 -5.83 45.22 27.73
N TYR A 88 -6.94 44.88 28.44
CA TYR A 88 -7.66 45.66 29.47
C TYR A 88 -8.27 47.00 28.98
N GLY A 89 -9.40 47.53 29.49
CA GLY A 89 -10.43 47.16 30.50
C GLY A 89 -11.43 48.37 30.61
N PRO A 90 -12.33 48.53 31.63
CA PRO A 90 -12.84 47.64 32.69
C PRO A 90 -14.40 47.73 32.82
N ASP A 91 -14.93 47.62 34.05
CA ASP A 91 -16.30 47.95 34.55
C ASP A 91 -17.54 47.09 34.18
N ALA A 92 -18.63 47.02 34.97
CA ALA A 92 -18.81 46.94 36.45
C ALA A 92 -20.31 46.82 36.81
N ARG A 93 -20.71 45.85 37.67
CA ARG A 93 -21.89 45.91 38.59
C ARG A 93 -21.93 44.70 39.53
N ALA A 94 -22.49 44.87 40.73
CA ALA A 94 -22.46 43.90 41.84
C ALA A 94 -23.80 43.85 42.62
N VAL A 95 -23.97 42.86 43.52
CA VAL A 95 -24.88 42.86 44.70
C VAL A 95 -24.47 41.71 45.68
N ALA A 96 -24.52 41.98 47.00
CA ALA A 96 -24.60 41.09 48.21
C ALA A 96 -23.98 39.65 48.20
N THR A 97 -23.06 39.23 49.10
CA THR A 97 -23.14 38.99 50.59
C THR A 97 -24.16 37.90 51.01
N GLU A 98 -23.92 36.99 51.97
CA GLU A 98 -23.15 37.06 53.25
C GLU A 98 -22.34 35.76 53.59
N THR A 99 -21.65 35.74 54.74
CA THR A 99 -20.92 34.58 55.35
C THR A 99 -21.22 34.44 56.86
N PRO A 100 -21.03 33.23 57.44
CA PRO A 100 -20.01 33.00 58.50
C PRO A 100 -19.15 31.73 58.22
N ALA A 101 -17.88 31.58 58.61
CA ALA A 101 -17.22 31.67 59.94
C ALA A 101 -17.60 30.47 60.86
N VAL A 102 -16.80 29.38 60.92
CA VAL A 102 -15.53 29.14 61.67
C VAL A 102 -15.74 28.73 63.13
N GLU A 103 -15.24 27.55 63.51
CA GLU A 103 -14.79 27.19 64.87
C GLU A 103 -13.85 25.97 64.84
N ASP A 104 -12.81 25.94 65.70
CA ASP A 104 -11.78 24.89 65.81
C ASP A 104 -11.88 24.12 67.14
N VAL A 105 -11.56 22.81 67.16
CA VAL A 105 -11.26 22.04 68.40
C VAL A 105 -10.15 21.00 68.15
N GLU A 106 -9.34 20.72 69.18
CA GLU A 106 -8.03 20.04 69.12
C GLU A 106 -8.05 18.50 69.25
N ASP A 107 -7.06 17.87 68.59
CA ASP A 107 -6.12 16.80 69.04
C ASP A 107 -6.55 15.66 70.01
N ARG A 108 -6.11 14.41 69.68
CA ARG A 108 -5.42 13.49 70.62
C ARG A 108 -4.95 12.14 70.01
N ASN A 109 -3.66 11.83 70.23
CA ASN A 109 -3.01 10.52 70.52
C ASN A 109 -3.70 9.18 70.16
N GLY A 110 -2.95 8.25 69.54
CA GLY A 110 -3.25 6.80 69.62
C GLY A 110 -2.49 5.82 68.69
N GLN A 111 -1.42 5.21 69.20
CA GLN A 111 -0.75 3.99 68.68
C GLN A 111 -0.48 3.05 69.89
N PRO A 112 -0.15 1.74 69.76
CA PRO A 112 -0.02 0.85 68.58
C PRO A 112 -0.70 -0.55 68.78
N ALA A 113 -0.09 -1.62 68.22
CA ALA A 113 -0.35 -3.09 68.32
C ALA A 113 -1.36 -3.69 67.31
N ALA A 114 -1.14 -4.80 66.58
CA ALA A 114 -0.18 -5.94 66.54
C ALA A 114 -0.63 -7.26 67.22
N ALA A 115 -0.20 -8.38 66.60
CA ALA A 115 -0.47 -9.80 66.96
C ALA A 115 -1.93 -10.29 66.71
N GLU A 116 -2.24 -11.59 66.52
CA GLU A 116 -1.38 -12.78 66.46
C GLU A 116 -1.97 -13.93 65.59
N TYR A 117 -1.23 -15.04 65.48
CA TYR A 117 -1.60 -16.29 64.79
C TYR A 117 -2.69 -17.09 65.52
N HIS A 118 -3.48 -17.87 64.78
CA HIS A 118 -3.89 -19.23 65.18
C HIS A 118 -4.23 -20.08 63.95
N GLY A 119 -4.05 -21.40 64.07
CA GLY A 119 -4.50 -22.44 63.14
C GLY A 119 -4.44 -23.81 63.83
N VAL A 120 -4.82 -24.90 63.14
CA VAL A 120 -4.40 -26.31 63.35
C VAL A 120 -5.33 -27.28 62.57
N ALA A 121 -4.72 -28.13 61.73
CA ALA A 121 -5.05 -29.53 61.34
C ALA A 121 -6.49 -30.02 60.99
N ALA A 122 -6.70 -31.25 60.47
CA ALA A 122 -6.06 -32.03 59.38
C ALA A 122 -6.76 -33.41 59.23
N GLU A 123 -6.89 -33.93 58.00
CA GLU A 123 -6.99 -35.36 57.58
C GLU A 123 -7.03 -35.34 56.02
N ALA A 124 -6.25 -36.07 55.20
CA ALA A 124 -5.80 -37.49 55.17
C ALA A 124 -6.90 -38.43 54.61
N VAL A 125 -6.69 -39.38 53.67
CA VAL A 125 -5.51 -39.99 52.99
C VAL A 125 -5.86 -40.30 51.51
N GLY A 126 -4.89 -40.39 50.58
CA GLY A 126 -5.12 -40.95 49.23
C GLY A 126 -3.93 -40.89 48.26
N ASP A 127 -2.95 -41.79 48.41
CA ASP A 127 -1.69 -41.81 47.64
C ASP A 127 -1.61 -42.95 46.60
N VAL A 128 -1.11 -42.65 45.38
CA VAL A 128 -0.31 -43.57 44.54
C VAL A 128 0.73 -42.76 43.71
N SER A 129 1.99 -43.16 43.83
CA SER A 129 3.20 -42.77 43.06
C SER A 129 3.11 -42.84 41.52
N GLY A 130 4.00 -42.22 40.73
CA GLY A 130 5.16 -41.37 41.05
C GLY A 130 6.15 -41.23 39.86
N GLU A 131 7.06 -40.25 39.96
CA GLU A 131 8.41 -40.07 39.33
C GLU A 131 8.80 -40.76 37.99
N VAL A 132 9.60 -40.24 37.05
CA VAL A 132 10.21 -38.94 36.64
C VAL A 132 11.18 -39.30 35.47
N ALA A 133 11.56 -38.30 34.64
CA ALA A 133 12.54 -38.25 33.53
C ALA A 133 13.83 -39.14 33.61
N PRO A 134 14.63 -39.37 32.51
CA PRO A 134 14.80 -38.48 31.35
C PRO A 134 14.97 -39.15 29.95
N ALA A 135 15.31 -38.33 28.94
CA ALA A 135 15.37 -38.68 27.52
C ALA A 135 16.71 -39.31 27.03
N ARG A 136 16.66 -40.06 25.92
CA ARG A 136 17.78 -40.21 24.97
C ARG A 136 17.37 -40.68 23.57
N SER A 137 18.22 -40.31 22.61
CA SER A 137 18.45 -40.80 21.24
C SER A 137 17.73 -42.07 20.75
N PHE A 138 17.29 -42.03 19.49
CA PHE A 138 17.21 -43.21 18.62
C PHE A 138 18.12 -43.03 17.39
N GLU A 139 19.00 -43.99 17.17
CA GLU A 139 19.66 -44.25 15.90
C GLU A 139 18.84 -45.30 15.12
N THR A 140 18.85 -45.24 13.80
CA THR A 140 18.36 -46.33 12.94
C THR A 140 19.29 -46.51 11.76
N THR A 141 19.87 -47.71 11.65
CA THR A 141 20.63 -48.20 10.49
C THR A 141 19.86 -49.39 9.87
N PRO A 142 20.30 -50.05 8.78
CA PRO A 142 19.55 -49.98 7.53
C PRO A 142 18.97 -51.34 7.10
N SER A 143 18.36 -51.39 5.91
CA SER A 143 18.03 -52.63 5.21
C SER A 143 18.27 -52.49 3.70
N GLU A 144 18.99 -53.47 3.14
CA GLU A 144 19.14 -53.76 1.71
C GLU A 144 17.81 -54.29 1.12
N GLU A 145 17.59 -54.58 -0.18
CA GLU A 145 18.41 -54.63 -1.42
C GLU A 145 17.44 -54.34 -2.62
N VAL A 146 17.79 -54.17 -3.91
CA VAL A 146 18.28 -55.19 -4.88
C VAL A 146 18.83 -54.48 -6.14
N GLY A 147 19.78 -55.16 -6.82
CA GLY A 147 20.43 -54.92 -8.13
C GLY A 147 19.62 -54.37 -9.32
N ASP A 148 20.20 -54.24 -10.52
CA ASP A 148 21.40 -54.89 -11.11
C ASP A 148 21.95 -53.93 -12.23
N SER A 149 23.12 -54.04 -12.89
CA SER A 149 24.17 -55.08 -12.98
C SER A 149 25.49 -54.51 -13.57
N ALA A 150 26.62 -55.19 -13.29
CA ALA A 150 27.81 -55.45 -14.15
C ALA A 150 28.55 -54.32 -14.94
N ALA A 151 29.85 -54.43 -15.29
CA ALA A 151 31.02 -55.20 -14.79
C ALA A 151 32.31 -54.76 -15.58
N SER A 152 33.47 -55.33 -15.22
CA SER A 152 34.82 -55.20 -15.83
C SER A 152 35.50 -53.81 -15.70
N ASP A 153 36.64 -53.56 -15.03
CA ASP A 153 37.72 -54.33 -14.34
C ASP A 153 39.10 -54.28 -15.03
N ALA A 154 40.15 -54.30 -14.19
CA ALA A 154 41.59 -54.29 -14.42
C ALA A 154 42.26 -53.02 -15.05
N SER A 155 43.44 -52.58 -14.62
CA SER A 155 44.17 -52.77 -13.34
C SER A 155 45.44 -51.90 -13.29
N ARG A 156 45.75 -51.30 -12.12
CA ARG A 156 47.08 -51.16 -11.47
C ARG A 156 48.29 -50.60 -12.24
N ASP A 157 49.26 -49.91 -11.63
CA ASP A 157 49.44 -49.19 -10.34
C ASP A 157 50.48 -48.07 -10.70
N GLU A 158 51.21 -47.29 -9.87
CA GLU A 158 51.67 -47.34 -8.47
C GLU A 158 51.73 -45.94 -7.81
N ALA A 159 52.28 -45.94 -6.61
CA ALA A 159 52.59 -44.91 -5.60
C ALA A 159 53.58 -43.79 -6.05
N PHE A 160 53.84 -42.72 -5.29
CA PHE A 160 53.56 -42.31 -3.88
C PHE A 160 52.78 -40.96 -3.86
N ASP A 161 52.33 -40.34 -2.75
CA ASP A 161 52.75 -40.38 -1.33
C ASP A 161 51.58 -40.07 -0.35
N GLN A 162 51.81 -40.16 0.96
CA GLN A 162 50.78 -40.07 2.02
C GLN A 162 50.63 -38.69 2.71
N GLN A 163 49.40 -38.50 3.20
CA GLN A 163 48.85 -37.39 3.96
C GLN A 163 49.67 -36.96 5.20
N GLN A 164 49.59 -35.67 5.57
CA GLN A 164 49.02 -35.26 6.88
C GLN A 164 48.47 -33.80 6.81
N PRO A 165 47.58 -33.37 7.73
CA PRO A 165 46.60 -32.32 7.43
C PRO A 165 46.83 -30.94 8.06
N ALA A 166 46.11 -29.96 7.49
CA ALA A 166 45.50 -28.78 8.11
C ALA A 166 46.36 -27.86 9.01
N ASN A 167 46.60 -26.65 8.52
CA ASN A 167 46.80 -25.48 9.35
C ASN A 167 46.04 -24.28 8.76
N ALA A 168 45.63 -23.31 9.58
CA ALA A 168 44.60 -22.33 9.19
C ALA A 168 45.16 -21.07 8.51
N THR A 169 44.56 -20.69 7.37
CA THR A 169 44.64 -19.34 6.79
C THR A 169 43.29 -18.94 6.21
N GLY A 170 42.78 -17.75 6.55
CA GLY A 170 41.51 -17.26 6.02
C GLY A 170 41.63 -16.83 4.55
N HIS A 171 40.60 -17.12 3.75
CA HIS A 171 40.49 -16.58 2.40
C HIS A 171 40.14 -15.09 2.45
N SER A 172 41.15 -14.24 2.33
CA SER A 172 40.95 -12.84 1.97
C SER A 172 40.27 -12.77 0.60
N LEU A 173 39.24 -11.93 0.47
CA LEU A 173 38.65 -11.61 -0.83
C LEU A 173 39.66 -10.75 -1.60
N ALA A 174 40.35 -11.38 -2.55
CA ALA A 174 41.30 -10.69 -3.42
C ALA A 174 40.54 -9.69 -4.32
N VAL A 175 40.60 -8.41 -3.94
CA VAL A 175 40.34 -7.30 -4.86
C VAL A 175 41.38 -7.39 -5.97
N PRO A 176 41.02 -7.30 -7.26
CA PRO A 176 42.00 -7.39 -8.35
C PRO A 176 42.99 -6.21 -8.26
N ASP A 177 44.28 -6.51 -8.44
CA ASP A 177 45.35 -5.51 -8.38
C ASP A 177 45.14 -4.41 -9.44
N ILE A 178 44.81 -3.20 -8.99
CA ILE A 178 44.72 -2.03 -9.86
C ILE A 178 46.15 -1.54 -10.13
N GLU A 179 46.68 -1.84 -11.32
CA GLU A 179 47.91 -1.21 -11.78
C GLU A 179 47.68 0.30 -11.95
N TYR A 180 48.50 1.11 -11.28
CA TYR A 180 48.54 2.55 -11.47
C TYR A 180 49.68 2.96 -12.39
N THR A 181 49.42 3.96 -13.22
CA THR A 181 50.46 4.64 -14.02
C THR A 181 51.40 5.45 -13.13
N PRO A 182 52.60 5.85 -13.61
CA PRO A 182 53.51 6.73 -12.86
C PRO A 182 52.95 8.13 -12.52
N VAL A 183 51.76 8.48 -13.02
CA VAL A 183 51.04 9.73 -12.76
C VAL A 183 49.84 9.52 -11.81
N GLY A 184 49.64 8.30 -11.29
CA GLY A 184 48.58 7.95 -10.34
C GLY A 184 47.21 7.65 -10.96
N MET A 185 47.08 7.64 -12.29
CA MET A 185 45.83 7.22 -12.97
C MET A 185 45.72 5.69 -13.04
N PRO A 186 44.53 5.10 -12.87
CA PRO A 186 44.27 3.67 -13.12
C PRO A 186 44.63 3.25 -14.56
N LYS A 187 45.21 2.06 -14.71
CA LYS A 187 45.53 1.45 -16.01
C LYS A 187 44.56 0.31 -16.32
N LEU A 188 43.88 0.36 -17.47
CA LEU A 188 43.02 -0.72 -17.94
C LEU A 188 43.87 -1.77 -18.69
N SER A 189 44.18 -2.87 -18.01
CA SER A 189 45.03 -3.95 -18.54
C SER A 189 44.31 -4.87 -19.54
N SER A 190 42.99 -5.04 -19.41
CA SER A 190 42.15 -5.77 -20.36
C SER A 190 40.69 -5.36 -20.26
N VAL A 191 39.89 -5.65 -21.28
CA VAL A 191 38.45 -5.33 -21.32
C VAL A 191 37.62 -6.16 -20.33
N HIS A 192 38.18 -7.24 -19.77
CA HIS A 192 37.55 -8.00 -18.68
C HIS A 192 37.73 -7.32 -17.30
N ALA A 193 38.74 -6.45 -17.14
CA ALA A 193 38.90 -5.62 -15.95
C ALA A 193 37.99 -4.37 -15.98
N LEU A 194 37.40 -4.03 -17.15
CA LEU A 194 36.39 -2.99 -17.25
C LEU A 194 35.05 -3.54 -16.77
N ALA A 195 34.56 -2.97 -15.66
CA ALA A 195 33.23 -3.25 -15.12
C ALA A 195 32.12 -3.08 -16.17
N ASP A 196 30.99 -3.78 -16.01
CA ASP A 196 29.93 -3.80 -17.02
C ASP A 196 29.31 -2.41 -17.23
N PHE A 197 29.67 -1.81 -18.36
CA PHE A 197 29.10 -0.56 -18.87
C PHE A 197 27.81 -0.83 -19.67
N LYS A 198 26.86 0.11 -19.67
CA LYS A 198 25.60 0.01 -20.45
C LYS A 198 25.84 0.18 -21.95
N ARG A 199 26.60 1.20 -22.37
CA ARG A 199 26.89 1.54 -23.79
C ARG A 199 28.17 2.38 -23.95
N ILE A 200 28.66 2.51 -25.17
CA ILE A 200 29.61 3.57 -25.54
C ILE A 200 28.84 4.88 -25.79
N LEU A 201 29.44 6.01 -25.42
CA LEU A 201 28.89 7.36 -25.57
C LEU A 201 29.41 8.09 -26.81
N CYS A 202 30.60 7.74 -27.28
CA CYS A 202 31.33 8.47 -28.32
C CYS A 202 31.48 7.71 -29.64
N ASP A 203 31.12 8.40 -30.73
CA ASP A 203 31.15 7.89 -32.11
C ASP A 203 31.34 9.06 -33.11
N THR A 204 31.54 8.74 -34.38
CA THR A 204 31.70 9.70 -35.50
C THR A 204 30.39 10.23 -36.06
N THR A 205 29.27 9.55 -35.80
CA THR A 205 27.94 9.88 -36.34
C THR A 205 27.38 11.21 -35.79
N PRO A 206 26.45 11.88 -36.50
CA PRO A 206 25.82 13.11 -36.03
C PRO A 206 24.91 12.95 -34.80
N GLU A 207 24.49 11.71 -34.50
CA GLU A 207 23.57 11.37 -33.42
C GLU A 207 24.29 10.85 -32.16
N ALA A 208 25.63 10.82 -32.17
CA ALA A 208 26.46 10.40 -31.04
C ALA A 208 26.27 11.31 -29.82
N THR A 209 26.36 10.75 -28.61
CA THR A 209 26.22 11.54 -27.36
C THR A 209 27.47 12.41 -27.10
N LEU A 210 28.64 11.94 -27.55
CA LEU A 210 29.83 12.75 -27.80
C LEU A 210 30.30 12.46 -29.23
N ARG A 211 30.55 13.50 -30.05
CA ARG A 211 31.02 13.31 -31.43
C ARG A 211 32.53 13.44 -31.52
N ILE A 212 33.20 12.39 -31.99
CA ILE A 212 34.68 12.31 -32.08
C ILE A 212 35.16 12.05 -33.51
N THR A 213 36.46 12.21 -33.78
CA THR A 213 37.04 11.94 -35.11
C THR A 213 37.31 10.45 -35.32
N SER A 214 37.39 10.02 -36.59
CA SER A 214 37.75 8.64 -36.96
C SER A 214 39.17 8.22 -36.54
N GLU A 215 40.02 9.20 -36.23
CA GLU A 215 41.37 9.02 -35.69
C GLU A 215 41.29 8.79 -34.17
N ALA A 216 40.57 9.67 -33.45
CA ALA A 216 40.35 9.55 -32.02
C ALA A 216 39.63 8.25 -31.60
N LEU A 217 38.81 7.64 -32.47
CA LEU A 217 38.20 6.32 -32.25
C LEU A 217 39.22 5.21 -31.89
N ARG A 218 40.50 5.35 -32.27
CA ARG A 218 41.55 4.38 -31.95
C ARG A 218 42.19 4.60 -30.58
N GLU A 219 41.95 5.76 -29.99
CA GLU A 219 42.73 6.30 -28.88
C GLU A 219 41.89 6.81 -27.70
N PHE A 220 40.58 6.90 -27.87
CA PHE A 220 39.64 7.42 -26.88
C PHE A 220 38.33 6.63 -26.93
N VAL A 221 37.82 6.24 -25.77
CA VAL A 221 36.45 5.74 -25.60
C VAL A 221 35.85 6.21 -24.27
N ALA A 222 34.60 6.70 -24.31
CA ALA A 222 33.80 7.05 -23.15
C ALA A 222 32.66 6.04 -23.01
N VAL A 223 32.53 5.41 -21.84
CA VAL A 223 31.53 4.38 -21.56
C VAL A 223 30.53 4.81 -20.49
N ASP A 224 29.24 4.59 -20.74
CA ASP A 224 28.10 4.89 -19.87
C ASP A 224 27.99 3.79 -18.81
N MET A 225 28.37 4.05 -17.56
CA MET A 225 28.27 3.05 -16.49
C MET A 225 26.86 2.99 -15.91
N GLN A 226 26.27 4.17 -15.72
CA GLN A 226 24.92 4.37 -15.19
C GLN A 226 24.47 5.77 -15.60
N ALA A 227 23.16 5.96 -15.82
CA ALA A 227 22.62 7.16 -16.47
C ALA A 227 23.15 8.49 -15.86
N GLY A 228 23.98 9.21 -16.62
CA GLY A 228 24.62 10.47 -16.23
C GLY A 228 26.06 10.35 -15.69
N MET A 229 26.64 9.14 -15.62
CA MET A 229 28.03 8.91 -15.20
C MET A 229 28.81 8.09 -16.23
N ALA A 230 29.92 8.66 -16.71
CA ALA A 230 30.86 8.00 -17.61
C ALA A 230 32.16 7.57 -16.92
N VAL A 231 32.80 6.56 -17.49
CA VAL A 231 34.24 6.32 -17.36
C VAL A 231 34.88 6.64 -18.70
N VAL A 232 36.01 7.35 -18.69
CA VAL A 232 36.74 7.73 -19.90
C VAL A 232 38.05 6.95 -19.95
N ILE A 233 38.33 6.34 -21.09
CA ILE A 233 39.49 5.47 -21.32
C ILE A 233 40.24 6.02 -22.54
N ALA A 234 41.54 6.30 -22.41
CA ALA A 234 42.33 6.85 -23.51
C ALA A 234 43.76 6.27 -23.57
N THR A 235 44.42 6.42 -24.72
CA THR A 235 45.88 6.27 -24.81
C THR A 235 46.54 7.44 -24.08
N ARG A 236 47.71 7.20 -23.52
CA ARG A 236 48.50 8.25 -22.86
C ARG A 236 48.82 9.41 -23.81
N GLU A 237 49.18 9.09 -25.05
CA GLU A 237 49.52 10.07 -26.09
C GLU A 237 48.31 10.95 -26.43
N PHE A 238 47.08 10.41 -26.42
CA PHE A 238 45.87 11.19 -26.66
C PHE A 238 45.47 12.08 -25.48
N GLN A 239 45.68 11.65 -24.23
CA GLN A 239 45.40 12.48 -23.03
C GLN A 239 46.21 13.78 -23.01
N GLU A 240 47.42 13.77 -23.56
CA GLU A 240 48.31 14.94 -23.63
C GLU A 240 47.86 15.94 -24.74
N THR A 241 46.76 15.67 -25.48
CA THR A 241 46.22 16.54 -26.54
C THR A 241 45.11 17.49 -26.07
N ALA A 242 44.98 18.63 -26.75
CA ALA A 242 43.88 19.58 -26.53
C ALA A 242 42.47 19.01 -26.88
N LEU A 243 42.40 17.93 -27.66
CA LEU A 243 41.13 17.26 -27.98
C LEU A 243 40.56 16.53 -26.75
N TYR A 244 41.41 15.98 -25.89
CA TYR A 244 40.97 15.26 -24.68
C TYR A 244 40.16 16.17 -23.75
N ALA A 245 40.72 17.33 -23.38
CA ALA A 245 40.02 18.33 -22.56
C ALA A 245 38.74 18.86 -23.22
N THR A 246 38.71 18.94 -24.56
CA THR A 246 37.50 19.33 -25.31
C THR A 246 36.41 18.26 -25.17
N TYR A 247 36.76 16.98 -25.31
CA TYR A 247 35.82 15.86 -25.20
C TYR A 247 35.27 15.66 -23.78
N LEU A 248 36.08 15.90 -22.74
CA LEU A 248 35.60 15.96 -21.35
C LEU A 248 34.58 17.11 -21.17
N SER A 249 34.87 18.29 -21.71
CA SER A 249 33.97 19.46 -21.66
C SER A 249 32.64 19.21 -22.39
N ASP A 250 32.67 18.50 -23.51
CA ASP A 250 31.47 18.18 -24.29
C ASP A 250 30.61 17.06 -23.65
N LEU A 251 31.22 16.14 -22.88
CA LEU A 251 30.48 15.20 -22.01
C LEU A 251 29.77 15.93 -20.86
N GLU A 252 30.42 16.91 -20.23
CA GLU A 252 29.79 17.73 -19.19
C GLU A 252 28.62 18.55 -19.74
N ARG A 253 28.77 19.14 -20.94
CA ARG A 253 27.69 19.81 -21.68
C ARG A 253 26.53 18.87 -22.05
N ALA A 254 26.80 17.59 -22.28
CA ALA A 254 25.79 16.55 -22.46
C ALA A 254 25.14 16.07 -21.14
N HIS A 255 25.45 16.71 -20.01
CA HIS A 255 25.04 16.36 -18.65
C HIS A 255 25.52 14.96 -18.21
N ILE A 256 26.75 14.60 -18.58
CA ILE A 256 27.40 13.35 -18.19
C ILE A 256 28.66 13.67 -17.38
N SER A 257 28.63 13.36 -16.09
CA SER A 257 29.79 13.51 -15.21
C SER A 257 30.78 12.38 -15.46
N VAL A 258 32.04 12.71 -15.75
CA VAL A 258 33.11 11.70 -15.77
C VAL A 258 33.47 11.36 -14.33
N ARG A 259 33.34 10.09 -13.96
CA ARG A 259 33.61 9.58 -12.61
C ARG A 259 35.07 9.13 -12.43
N GLU A 260 35.67 8.64 -13.50
CA GLU A 260 36.99 8.02 -13.49
C GLU A 260 37.62 8.12 -14.89
N GLU A 261 38.92 8.39 -14.93
CA GLU A 261 39.74 8.49 -16.13
C GLU A 261 40.80 7.38 -16.08
N MET A 262 40.88 6.57 -17.14
CA MET A 262 41.75 5.39 -17.21
C MET A 262 42.68 5.45 -18.42
N VAL A 263 43.89 4.90 -18.26
CA VAL A 263 44.87 4.78 -19.36
C VAL A 263 44.86 3.36 -19.92
N ALA A 264 44.76 3.22 -21.24
CA ALA A 264 44.75 1.94 -21.94
C ALA A 264 45.66 1.95 -23.18
N THR A 265 45.87 0.78 -23.78
CA THR A 265 46.48 0.68 -25.12
C THR A 265 45.39 0.75 -26.20
N ALA A 266 45.75 1.18 -27.41
CA ALA A 266 44.82 1.21 -28.55
C ALA A 266 44.18 -0.16 -28.87
N ALA A 267 44.87 -1.27 -28.56
CA ALA A 267 44.33 -2.62 -28.67
C ALA A 267 43.18 -2.86 -27.67
N VAL A 268 43.37 -2.51 -26.39
CA VAL A 268 42.32 -2.62 -25.37
C VAL A 268 41.14 -1.70 -25.67
N ILE A 269 41.38 -0.52 -26.25
CA ILE A 269 40.31 0.40 -26.70
C ILE A 269 39.52 -0.22 -27.86
N ALA A 270 40.20 -0.85 -28.84
CA ALA A 270 39.54 -1.58 -29.93
C ALA A 270 38.68 -2.74 -29.40
N ASP A 271 39.19 -3.52 -28.44
CA ASP A 271 38.44 -4.59 -27.77
C ASP A 271 37.18 -4.06 -27.03
N VAL A 272 37.21 -2.84 -26.46
CA VAL A 272 36.00 -2.20 -25.87
C VAL A 272 34.98 -1.89 -26.96
N TYR A 273 35.42 -1.35 -28.10
CA TYR A 273 34.58 -1.08 -29.26
C TYR A 273 33.96 -2.36 -29.85
N ASP A 274 34.70 -3.47 -29.91
CA ASP A 274 34.19 -4.74 -30.43
C ASP A 274 33.27 -5.46 -29.41
N ARG A 275 33.57 -5.42 -28.10
CA ARG A 275 32.63 -5.84 -27.03
C ARG A 275 31.32 -5.04 -27.10
N ALA A 276 31.38 -3.76 -27.45
CA ALA A 276 30.19 -2.94 -27.68
C ALA A 276 29.47 -3.26 -28.99
N ARG A 277 30.17 -3.47 -30.11
CA ARG A 277 29.57 -3.87 -31.41
C ARG A 277 28.80 -5.18 -31.31
N ILE A 278 29.30 -6.16 -30.54
CA ILE A 278 28.61 -7.41 -30.26
C ILE A 278 27.25 -7.16 -29.59
N ARG A 279 27.10 -6.12 -28.75
CA ARG A 279 25.80 -5.68 -28.20
C ARG A 279 24.98 -4.81 -29.19
N VAL A 280 25.63 -3.92 -29.93
CA VAL A 280 25.00 -2.94 -30.86
C VAL A 280 24.49 -3.56 -32.16
N SER A 281 24.90 -4.80 -32.49
CA SER A 281 24.25 -5.62 -33.51
C SER A 281 22.72 -5.75 -33.31
N ASN A 282 22.25 -5.62 -32.07
CA ASN A 282 20.86 -5.28 -31.77
C ASN A 282 20.68 -3.75 -31.79
N HIS A 283 20.12 -3.22 -32.88
CA HIS A 283 19.79 -1.79 -32.99
C HIS A 283 18.55 -1.46 -32.15
N VAL A 284 18.77 -1.09 -30.88
CA VAL A 284 17.72 -0.87 -29.86
C VAL A 284 16.90 0.41 -30.16
N PRO A 285 15.59 0.32 -30.48
CA PRO A 285 14.77 1.50 -30.80
C PRO A 285 14.60 2.50 -29.65
N GLU A 286 14.23 3.76 -29.94
CA GLU A 286 14.02 4.76 -28.89
C GLU A 286 12.92 4.38 -27.89
N GLY A 287 11.85 3.71 -28.34
CA GLY A 287 10.83 3.15 -27.44
C GLY A 287 11.43 2.20 -26.41
N SER A 288 12.42 1.38 -26.80
CA SER A 288 13.15 0.50 -25.89
C SER A 288 14.08 1.25 -24.94
N ARG A 289 14.61 2.44 -25.32
CA ARG A 289 15.30 3.35 -24.36
C ARG A 289 14.32 3.90 -23.32
N ALA A 290 13.12 4.28 -23.74
CA ALA A 290 12.06 4.80 -22.88
C ALA A 290 11.54 3.72 -21.89
N ILE A 291 11.36 2.49 -22.37
CA ILE A 291 11.02 1.30 -21.57
C ILE A 291 12.17 0.90 -20.62
N ALA A 292 13.43 1.06 -21.03
CA ALA A 292 14.57 0.83 -20.15
C ALA A 292 14.60 1.80 -18.96
N LEU A 293 14.27 3.09 -19.17
CA LEU A 293 14.13 4.04 -18.06
C LEU A 293 12.98 3.66 -17.12
N PHE A 294 11.83 3.25 -17.66
CA PHE A 294 10.71 2.76 -16.84
C PHE A 294 11.13 1.56 -15.98
N ARG A 295 11.86 0.60 -16.57
CA ARG A 295 12.43 -0.56 -15.86
C ARG A 295 13.44 -0.16 -14.80
N ASP A 296 14.42 0.69 -15.11
CA ASP A 296 15.41 1.22 -14.16
C ASP A 296 14.73 1.90 -12.94
N VAL A 297 13.56 2.54 -13.13
CA VAL A 297 12.78 3.14 -12.04
C VAL A 297 12.06 2.09 -11.20
N PHE A 298 11.49 1.04 -11.79
CA PHE A 298 10.80 -0.01 -11.02
C PHE A 298 11.75 -1.00 -10.35
N GLU A 299 12.94 -1.27 -10.91
CA GLU A 299 14.01 -2.01 -10.23
C GLU A 299 14.49 -1.23 -8.99
N ALA A 300 14.66 0.09 -9.10
CA ALA A 300 14.97 0.95 -7.95
C ALA A 300 13.82 1.02 -6.92
N ALA A 301 12.56 1.11 -7.37
CA ALA A 301 11.40 1.12 -6.47
C ALA A 301 11.28 -0.19 -5.68
N HIS A 302 11.48 -1.33 -6.35
CA HIS A 302 11.48 -2.64 -5.71
C HIS A 302 12.64 -2.77 -4.70
N GLY A 303 13.84 -2.31 -5.05
CA GLY A 303 15.00 -2.29 -4.14
C GLY A 303 14.88 -1.38 -2.92
N TYR A 304 13.81 -0.57 -2.82
CA TYR A 304 13.45 0.18 -1.61
C TYR A 304 12.20 -0.35 -0.89
N ASP A 305 11.63 -1.49 -1.30
CA ASP A 305 10.32 -1.98 -0.82
C ASP A 305 9.18 -0.94 -0.99
N ALA A 306 9.17 -0.22 -2.12
CA ALA A 306 8.17 0.81 -2.39
C ALA A 306 6.79 0.21 -2.75
N SER A 307 5.72 0.68 -2.08
CA SER A 307 4.35 0.24 -2.34
C SER A 307 3.72 0.89 -3.56
N ASP A 308 4.03 2.16 -3.81
CA ASP A 308 3.45 2.94 -4.90
C ASP A 308 4.51 3.89 -5.50
N VAL A 309 4.58 3.95 -6.83
CA VAL A 309 5.45 4.86 -7.59
C VAL A 309 4.58 5.96 -8.22
N HIS A 310 4.92 7.21 -7.97
CA HIS A 310 4.23 8.39 -8.48
C HIS A 310 5.12 9.15 -9.47
N TRP A 311 4.54 9.60 -10.59
CA TRP A 311 5.20 10.42 -11.62
C TRP A 311 4.43 11.76 -11.75
N GLU A 312 4.75 12.73 -10.88
CA GLU A 312 4.05 14.02 -10.82
C GLU A 312 4.61 15.00 -11.86
N SER A 313 3.82 15.39 -12.87
CA SER A 313 4.17 16.45 -13.83
C SER A 313 3.45 17.77 -13.51
N ARG A 314 4.17 18.90 -13.60
CA ARG A 314 3.70 20.24 -13.20
C ARG A 314 4.13 21.32 -14.19
N ASP A 315 3.21 22.03 -14.83
CA ASP A 315 3.53 22.98 -15.92
C ASP A 315 4.31 24.22 -15.51
N TYR A 316 4.23 24.60 -14.23
CA TYR A 316 5.05 25.64 -13.63
C TYR A 316 6.48 25.19 -13.24
N GLN A 317 6.90 23.97 -13.63
CA GLN A 317 8.27 23.45 -13.47
C GLN A 317 8.79 22.93 -14.81
N SER A 318 10.12 22.89 -15.02
CA SER A 318 10.74 22.25 -16.19
C SER A 318 10.59 20.72 -16.17
N ASP A 319 10.56 20.16 -14.96
CA ASP A 319 10.74 18.75 -14.69
C ASP A 319 9.42 18.08 -14.27
N ALA A 320 9.43 16.76 -14.26
CA ALA A 320 8.49 15.93 -13.52
C ALA A 320 9.22 15.26 -12.34
N GLU A 321 8.52 15.08 -11.22
CA GLU A 321 9.06 14.53 -9.98
C GLU A 321 8.62 13.06 -9.82
N VAL A 322 9.60 12.15 -9.79
CA VAL A 322 9.38 10.71 -9.58
C VAL A 322 9.59 10.38 -8.11
N ARG A 323 8.57 9.78 -7.49
CA ARG A 323 8.47 9.62 -6.04
C ARG A 323 8.03 8.21 -5.66
N PHE A 324 8.58 7.68 -4.58
CA PHE A 324 8.29 6.34 -4.05
C PHE A 324 7.61 6.43 -2.68
N ARG A 325 6.53 5.68 -2.49
CA ARG A 325 5.94 5.46 -1.17
C ARG A 325 6.64 4.30 -0.47
N VAL A 326 7.29 4.56 0.66
CA VAL A 326 8.09 3.57 1.41
C VAL A 326 7.89 3.76 2.91
N ASP A 327 7.43 2.73 3.62
CA ASP A 327 6.94 2.82 5.01
C ASP A 327 5.84 3.90 5.18
N CYS A 328 4.82 3.86 4.31
CA CYS A 328 3.72 4.84 4.15
C CYS A 328 4.13 6.26 3.68
N ASP A 329 5.31 6.74 4.04
CA ASP A 329 5.84 8.07 3.65
C ASP A 329 6.16 8.15 2.15
N LEU A 330 6.08 9.36 1.56
CA LEU A 330 6.26 9.58 0.12
C LEU A 330 7.49 10.45 -0.18
N TYR A 331 8.56 9.83 -0.66
CA TYR A 331 9.86 10.47 -0.93
C TYR A 331 10.11 10.69 -2.41
N THR A 332 10.76 11.79 -2.76
CA THR A 332 11.30 12.03 -4.10
C THR A 332 12.55 11.18 -4.32
N TYR A 333 12.56 10.44 -5.43
CA TYR A 333 13.69 9.64 -5.92
C TYR A 333 14.50 10.40 -6.97
N ARG A 334 13.84 11.04 -7.93
CA ARG A 334 14.52 11.82 -8.98
C ARG A 334 13.60 12.88 -9.59
N ARG A 335 14.17 14.00 -10.04
CA ARG A 335 13.53 14.90 -11.01
C ARG A 335 14.07 14.61 -12.39
N MET A 336 13.19 14.63 -13.40
CA MET A 336 13.53 14.25 -14.77
C MET A 336 12.85 15.19 -15.76
N PRO A 337 13.46 15.50 -16.93
CA PRO A 337 12.79 16.31 -17.96
C PRO A 337 11.46 15.69 -18.39
N LYS A 338 10.40 16.49 -18.43
CA LYS A 338 9.02 16.02 -18.74
C LYS A 338 8.92 15.23 -20.03
N ALA A 339 9.64 15.64 -21.07
CA ALA A 339 9.63 14.95 -22.36
C ALA A 339 10.12 13.49 -22.23
N THR A 340 11.11 13.25 -21.37
CA THR A 340 11.64 11.90 -21.08
C THR A 340 10.63 11.07 -20.29
N VAL A 341 9.99 11.66 -19.27
CA VAL A 341 8.93 11.01 -18.48
C VAL A 341 7.72 10.65 -19.35
N LEU A 342 7.25 11.58 -20.17
CA LEU A 342 6.13 11.36 -21.09
C LEU A 342 6.43 10.23 -22.09
N ARG A 343 7.65 10.18 -22.67
CA ARG A 343 8.07 9.07 -23.55
C ARG A 343 8.09 7.73 -22.80
N ALA A 344 8.65 7.67 -21.60
CA ALA A 344 8.72 6.45 -20.78
C ALA A 344 7.33 5.92 -20.42
N LEU A 345 6.42 6.82 -20.03
CA LEU A 345 5.04 6.47 -19.71
C LEU A 345 4.26 6.02 -20.97
N SER A 346 4.34 6.77 -22.07
CA SER A 346 3.64 6.40 -23.32
C SER A 346 4.09 5.06 -23.88
N ALA A 347 5.40 4.81 -23.98
CA ALA A 347 5.92 3.54 -24.50
C ALA A 347 5.53 2.36 -23.59
N SER A 348 5.61 2.54 -22.26
CA SER A 348 5.28 1.47 -21.31
C SER A 348 3.78 1.17 -21.26
N TYR A 349 2.92 2.18 -21.39
CA TYR A 349 1.47 1.99 -21.49
C TYR A 349 1.04 1.34 -22.81
N GLN A 350 1.78 1.58 -23.90
CA GLN A 350 1.49 1.00 -25.22
C GLN A 350 2.00 -0.45 -25.36
N ASP A 351 3.22 -0.73 -24.89
CA ASP A 351 3.92 -1.99 -25.21
C ASP A 351 3.89 -3.03 -24.07
N LEU A 352 3.73 -2.61 -22.80
CA LEU A 352 3.83 -3.52 -21.63
C LEU A 352 2.47 -3.84 -20.97
N VAL A 353 1.41 -3.17 -21.38
CA VAL A 353 0.06 -3.32 -20.80
C VAL A 353 -0.53 -4.70 -21.09
N GLN A 354 -1.13 -5.30 -20.06
CA GLN A 354 -1.93 -6.51 -20.22
C GLN A 354 -3.21 -6.18 -21.01
N ARG A 355 -3.38 -6.85 -22.15
CA ARG A 355 -4.54 -6.69 -23.04
C ARG A 355 -5.86 -6.78 -22.26
N ASN A 356 -6.79 -5.89 -22.58
CA ASN A 356 -8.13 -5.78 -21.98
C ASN A 356 -8.14 -5.39 -20.49
N THR A 357 -7.04 -4.80 -19.97
CA THR A 357 -7.00 -4.20 -18.62
C THR A 357 -6.90 -2.68 -18.64
N ASN A 358 -6.53 -2.11 -19.78
CA ASN A 358 -6.39 -0.68 -20.04
C ASN A 358 -7.73 0.01 -20.31
N SER A 359 -7.88 1.23 -19.81
CA SER A 359 -9.01 2.12 -20.13
C SER A 359 -8.67 3.17 -21.20
N GLY A 360 -7.67 2.92 -22.04
CA GLY A 360 -7.43 3.63 -23.30
C GLY A 360 -6.48 2.87 -24.22
N ASN A 361 -6.56 3.13 -25.53
CA ASN A 361 -5.71 2.44 -26.53
C ASN A 361 -4.23 2.92 -26.53
N ALA A 362 -3.96 4.08 -25.95
CA ALA A 362 -2.64 4.67 -25.76
C ALA A 362 -2.68 5.62 -24.56
N PHE A 363 -1.52 6.00 -24.02
CA PHE A 363 -1.45 6.97 -22.92
C PHE A 363 -1.89 8.37 -23.38
N GLN A 364 -2.78 9.00 -22.61
CA GLN A 364 -3.31 10.33 -22.85
C GLN A 364 -3.24 11.16 -21.56
N PRO A 365 -2.24 12.05 -21.41
CA PRO A 365 -2.10 12.92 -20.24
C PRO A 365 -3.33 13.77 -19.90
N SER A 366 -4.20 14.02 -20.88
CA SER A 366 -5.44 14.77 -20.77
C SER A 366 -6.64 13.97 -20.25
N ALA A 367 -6.51 12.65 -20.04
CA ALA A 367 -7.62 11.76 -19.69
C ALA A 367 -7.31 10.92 -18.44
N PRO A 368 -8.29 10.66 -17.55
CA PRO A 368 -8.15 9.64 -16.52
C PRO A 368 -8.01 8.26 -17.18
N GLN A 369 -7.00 7.48 -16.80
CA GLN A 369 -6.80 6.13 -17.35
C GLN A 369 -6.32 5.13 -16.30
N SER A 370 -6.69 3.87 -16.46
CA SER A 370 -6.15 2.73 -15.71
C SER A 370 -5.51 1.69 -16.64
N ALA A 371 -4.69 0.81 -16.08
CA ALA A 371 -4.19 -0.42 -16.72
C ALA A 371 -3.56 -1.38 -15.68
N MET A 372 -3.29 -2.63 -16.09
CA MET A 372 -2.34 -3.51 -15.42
C MET A 372 -1.11 -3.72 -16.31
N ILE A 373 0.10 -3.64 -15.74
CA ILE A 373 1.38 -3.88 -16.44
C ILE A 373 2.15 -4.99 -15.72
N PRO A 374 2.18 -6.23 -16.24
CA PRO A 374 3.09 -7.27 -15.75
C PRO A 374 4.53 -6.92 -16.15
N LEU A 375 5.42 -6.79 -15.16
CA LEU A 375 6.80 -6.36 -15.35
C LEU A 375 7.78 -7.37 -14.74
N ALA A 376 8.39 -8.19 -15.59
CA ALA A 376 9.57 -8.97 -15.20
C ALA A 376 10.79 -8.05 -15.09
N LEU A 377 11.36 -7.94 -13.89
CA LEU A 377 12.62 -7.26 -13.56
C LEU A 377 13.78 -8.27 -13.58
N ALA A 378 15.00 -7.84 -13.26
CA ALA A 378 16.13 -8.76 -13.08
C ALA A 378 16.01 -9.58 -11.78
N THR A 379 15.45 -8.98 -10.73
CA THR A 379 15.36 -9.56 -9.38
C THR A 379 14.00 -10.20 -9.06
N ALA A 380 12.91 -9.75 -9.69
CA ALA A 380 11.55 -10.18 -9.36
C ALA A 380 10.58 -10.09 -10.56
N THR A 381 9.37 -10.64 -10.39
CA THR A 381 8.24 -10.38 -11.29
C THR A 381 7.23 -9.52 -10.54
N LEU A 382 6.94 -8.33 -11.07
CA LEU A 382 5.94 -7.41 -10.52
C LEU A 382 4.68 -7.40 -11.36
N ASN A 383 3.57 -6.97 -10.77
CA ASN A 383 2.37 -6.55 -11.49
C ASN A 383 2.02 -5.12 -11.06
N LEU A 384 1.98 -4.18 -12.00
CA LEU A 384 1.80 -2.76 -11.69
C LEU A 384 0.36 -2.34 -11.98
N ARG A 385 -0.35 -1.85 -10.96
CA ARG A 385 -1.70 -1.29 -11.10
C ARG A 385 -1.60 0.20 -11.39
N TRP A 386 -1.74 0.57 -12.67
CA TRP A 386 -1.66 1.94 -13.18
C TRP A 386 -2.95 2.71 -12.93
N GLN A 387 -2.82 3.96 -12.47
CA GLN A 387 -3.84 5.00 -12.53
C GLN A 387 -3.17 6.34 -12.91
N SER A 388 -3.67 6.99 -13.96
CA SER A 388 -3.26 8.34 -14.35
C SER A 388 -4.45 9.28 -14.36
N ALA A 389 -4.20 10.56 -14.10
CA ALA A 389 -5.19 11.62 -14.16
C ALA A 389 -4.59 12.93 -14.72
N PRO A 390 -5.37 13.71 -15.50
CA PRO A 390 -4.99 15.08 -15.85
C PRO A 390 -5.01 15.97 -14.59
N GLN A 391 -4.18 17.01 -14.59
CA GLN A 391 -4.22 18.02 -13.54
C GLN A 391 -4.24 19.43 -14.16
N MET A 392 -4.65 20.42 -13.37
CA MET A 392 -4.37 21.83 -13.69
C MET A 392 -2.86 22.01 -13.85
N GLY A 393 -2.43 22.28 -15.09
CA GLY A 393 -1.02 22.36 -15.47
C GLY A 393 -0.27 21.04 -15.32
N GLY A 394 -0.67 20.00 -16.05
CA GLY A 394 0.11 18.77 -16.18
C GLY A 394 -0.72 17.48 -16.02
N PHE A 395 -0.10 16.46 -15.46
CA PHE A 395 -0.70 15.15 -15.19
C PHE A 395 -0.03 14.49 -13.98
N ASP A 396 -0.69 13.48 -13.40
CA ASP A 396 -0.10 12.58 -12.40
C ASP A 396 -0.32 11.13 -12.85
N VAL A 397 0.65 10.26 -12.55
CA VAL A 397 0.54 8.81 -12.76
C VAL A 397 1.02 8.08 -11.51
N ALA A 398 0.10 7.42 -10.83
CA ALA A 398 0.38 6.52 -9.73
C ALA A 398 0.36 5.06 -10.21
N MET A 399 1.36 4.28 -9.84
CA MET A 399 1.45 2.85 -10.10
C MET A 399 1.71 2.12 -8.79
N ARG A 400 0.74 1.34 -8.32
CA ARG A 400 0.97 0.43 -7.19
C ARG A 400 1.81 -0.75 -7.64
N VAL A 401 2.85 -1.05 -6.87
CA VAL A 401 3.70 -2.22 -7.03
C VAL A 401 3.03 -3.40 -6.32
N LEU A 402 2.71 -4.45 -7.06
CA LEU A 402 2.19 -5.71 -6.54
C LEU A 402 3.16 -6.85 -6.87
N ASP A 403 3.17 -7.88 -6.03
CA ASP A 403 3.90 -9.12 -6.29
C ASP A 403 3.26 -9.89 -7.46
N GLY A 404 4.02 -10.11 -8.53
CA GLY A 404 3.63 -10.87 -9.70
C GLY A 404 4.11 -12.34 -9.66
N ASN A 405 4.68 -12.82 -8.55
CA ASN A 405 5.18 -14.18 -8.43
C ASN A 405 4.08 -15.19 -8.07
N PHE A 406 3.34 -15.64 -9.09
CA PHE A 406 2.31 -16.67 -8.95
C PHE A 406 2.86 -18.07 -8.56
N ARG A 407 4.18 -18.29 -8.54
CA ARG A 407 4.79 -19.60 -8.19
C ARG A 407 5.17 -19.68 -6.72
N ASN A 408 5.98 -18.73 -6.24
CA ASN A 408 6.46 -18.71 -4.86
C ASN A 408 5.73 -17.59 -4.10
N TYR A 409 4.43 -17.78 -3.87
CA TYR A 409 3.61 -16.80 -3.16
C TYR A 409 3.88 -16.83 -1.65
N THR A 410 3.96 -15.67 -1.02
CA THR A 410 3.97 -15.53 0.44
C THR A 410 2.63 -14.99 0.92
N VAL A 411 2.11 -15.52 2.03
CA VAL A 411 0.96 -14.95 2.77
C VAL A 411 1.49 -14.34 4.07
N ARG A 412 1.24 -13.06 4.31
CA ARG A 412 1.57 -12.42 5.59
C ARG A 412 0.49 -12.80 6.59
N MET A 413 0.86 -13.47 7.67
CA MET A 413 -0.08 -13.95 8.69
C MET A 413 -0.44 -12.83 9.69
N PRO A 414 -1.62 -12.84 10.34
CA PRO A 414 -2.14 -11.68 11.09
C PRO A 414 -1.29 -11.28 12.31
N ASP A 415 -0.67 -12.25 12.96
CA ASP A 415 0.33 -12.08 14.02
C ASP A 415 1.49 -11.18 13.54
N THR A 416 2.03 -11.45 12.35
CA THR A 416 3.12 -10.67 11.74
C THR A 416 2.68 -9.29 11.23
N MET A 417 1.39 -8.92 11.30
CA MET A 417 0.91 -7.57 11.01
C MET A 417 0.97 -6.64 12.23
N GLY A 418 1.26 -7.21 13.41
CA GLY A 418 1.13 -6.54 14.70
C GLY A 418 -0.33 -6.40 15.09
N LEU A 419 -1.06 -7.50 15.20
CA LEU A 419 -2.35 -7.53 15.89
C LEU A 419 -2.13 -8.21 17.24
N GLU A 420 -2.75 -7.67 18.30
CA GLU A 420 -2.50 -8.13 19.67
C GLU A 420 -3.32 -9.38 20.03
N ALA A 421 -2.97 -10.06 21.13
CA ALA A 421 -3.48 -11.39 21.47
C ALA A 421 -5.02 -11.54 21.43
N SER A 422 -5.79 -10.63 22.05
CA SER A 422 -7.26 -10.68 22.03
C SER A 422 -7.87 -10.38 20.66
N GLN A 423 -7.13 -9.78 19.73
CA GLN A 423 -7.54 -9.63 18.33
C GLN A 423 -7.25 -10.91 17.52
N LEU A 424 -6.11 -11.54 17.78
CA LEU A 424 -5.73 -12.82 17.16
C LEU A 424 -6.68 -13.94 17.61
N GLU A 425 -7.13 -13.95 18.86
CA GLU A 425 -8.16 -14.87 19.36
C GLU A 425 -9.47 -14.77 18.56
N ILE A 426 -9.99 -13.54 18.38
CA ILE A 426 -11.16 -13.29 17.53
C ILE A 426 -10.86 -13.78 16.10
N ILE A 427 -9.75 -13.35 15.49
CA ILE A 427 -9.38 -13.70 14.10
C ILE A 427 -9.27 -15.22 13.88
N ASN A 428 -8.64 -15.96 14.80
CA ASN A 428 -8.52 -17.41 14.69
C ASN A 428 -9.90 -18.08 14.74
N SER A 429 -10.79 -17.63 15.64
CA SER A 429 -12.17 -18.16 15.70
C SER A 429 -12.99 -17.92 14.42
N LEU A 430 -12.62 -16.93 13.58
CA LEU A 430 -13.28 -16.69 12.28
C LEU A 430 -12.89 -17.74 11.21
N GLY A 431 -11.88 -18.58 11.43
CA GLY A 431 -11.54 -19.69 10.53
C GLY A 431 -12.52 -20.86 10.58
N HIS A 432 -13.34 -20.95 11.64
CA HIS A 432 -14.22 -22.08 11.95
C HIS A 432 -15.74 -21.76 11.83
N VAL A 433 -16.12 -20.56 11.39
CA VAL A 433 -17.54 -20.17 11.25
C VAL A 433 -18.21 -20.88 10.06
N SER A 434 -19.52 -21.15 10.18
CA SER A 434 -20.33 -21.88 9.18
C SER A 434 -21.49 -21.01 8.63
N GLY A 435 -21.20 -19.74 8.37
CA GLY A 435 -22.18 -18.71 8.00
C GLY A 435 -21.72 -17.33 8.49
N GLY A 436 -22.47 -16.29 8.13
CA GLY A 436 -22.20 -14.92 8.57
C GLY A 436 -21.03 -14.22 7.88
N ALA A 437 -20.96 -12.91 8.05
CA ALA A 437 -20.01 -12.01 7.41
C ALA A 437 -18.89 -11.53 8.35
N VAL A 438 -17.70 -11.31 7.78
CA VAL A 438 -16.60 -10.53 8.38
C VAL A 438 -16.40 -9.27 7.56
N LEU A 439 -16.50 -8.11 8.23
CA LEU A 439 -16.45 -6.78 7.60
C LEU A 439 -15.17 -6.03 7.98
N LEU A 440 -14.28 -5.82 7.01
CA LEU A 440 -13.04 -5.05 7.21
C LEU A 440 -13.17 -3.62 6.66
N SER A 441 -12.84 -2.63 7.49
CA SER A 441 -13.03 -1.20 7.24
C SER A 441 -11.74 -0.37 7.35
N GLY A 442 -11.81 0.87 6.87
CA GLY A 442 -10.73 1.85 6.95
C GLY A 442 -10.39 2.49 5.61
N GLU A 443 -9.40 3.38 5.62
CA GLU A 443 -8.95 4.19 4.48
C GLU A 443 -8.31 3.35 3.34
N THR A 444 -8.13 3.96 2.16
CA THR A 444 -7.34 3.35 1.09
C THR A 444 -5.89 3.15 1.53
N GLY A 445 -5.35 1.94 1.37
CA GLY A 445 -4.00 1.59 1.84
C GLY A 445 -3.93 1.04 3.27
N SER A 446 -5.05 0.90 4.00
CA SER A 446 -5.07 0.33 5.35
C SER A 446 -4.85 -1.20 5.43
N ALA A 447 -4.20 -1.80 4.43
CA ALA A 447 -3.90 -3.24 4.31
C ALA A 447 -5.08 -4.23 4.39
N LYS A 448 -6.34 -3.77 4.24
CA LYS A 448 -7.54 -4.63 4.22
C LYS A 448 -7.42 -5.84 3.29
N SER A 449 -6.97 -5.65 2.03
CA SER A 449 -6.75 -6.74 1.07
C SER A 449 -5.80 -7.82 1.61
N THR A 450 -4.78 -7.41 2.37
CA THR A 450 -3.76 -8.28 2.97
C THR A 450 -4.34 -9.11 4.11
N LEU A 451 -5.12 -8.51 5.03
CA LEU A 451 -5.79 -9.28 6.08
C LEU A 451 -6.90 -10.16 5.50
N LEU A 452 -7.63 -9.69 4.49
CA LEU A 452 -8.67 -10.46 3.81
C LEU A 452 -8.09 -11.74 3.15
N ARG A 453 -6.91 -11.62 2.52
CA ARG A 453 -6.13 -12.74 1.96
C ARG A 453 -5.56 -13.67 3.03
N ALA A 454 -5.17 -13.15 4.19
CA ALA A 454 -4.76 -13.98 5.32
C ALA A 454 -5.95 -14.78 5.88
N LEU A 455 -7.10 -14.13 6.09
CA LEU A 455 -8.32 -14.78 6.56
C LEU A 455 -8.84 -15.86 5.60
N SER A 456 -8.71 -15.69 4.27
CA SER A 456 -9.07 -16.75 3.32
C SER A 456 -8.08 -17.91 3.30
N TYR A 457 -6.79 -17.67 3.60
CA TYR A 457 -5.78 -18.73 3.76
C TYR A 457 -5.92 -19.51 5.07
N MET A 458 -6.50 -18.88 6.10
CA MET A 458 -6.74 -19.43 7.44
C MET A 458 -8.09 -20.17 7.59
N VAL A 459 -8.84 -20.36 6.51
CA VAL A 459 -10.08 -21.16 6.56
C VAL A 459 -9.75 -22.61 6.96
N ASP A 460 -10.36 -23.07 8.05
CA ASP A 460 -10.09 -24.40 8.59
C ASP A 460 -10.51 -25.48 7.60
N GLY A 461 -9.66 -26.49 7.39
CA GLY A 461 -9.85 -27.53 6.39
C GLY A 461 -9.90 -27.05 4.93
N ARG A 462 -9.32 -25.88 4.58
CA ARG A 462 -9.43 -25.28 3.23
C ARG A 462 -9.19 -26.23 2.03
N GLU A 463 -8.30 -27.21 2.15
CA GLU A 463 -7.99 -28.18 1.07
C GLU A 463 -9.19 -29.10 0.75
N LEU A 464 -10.23 -29.10 1.60
CA LEU A 464 -11.49 -29.83 1.45
C LEU A 464 -12.68 -28.91 1.14
N LYS A 465 -12.46 -27.59 1.00
CA LYS A 465 -13.52 -26.57 0.85
C LYS A 465 -13.42 -25.81 -0.47
N LYS A 466 -14.57 -25.59 -1.12
CA LYS A 466 -14.66 -24.82 -2.36
C LYS A 466 -14.71 -23.30 -2.09
N GLN A 467 -13.53 -22.73 -1.90
CA GLN A 467 -13.35 -21.29 -1.73
C GLN A 467 -13.42 -20.51 -3.07
N TYR A 468 -14.11 -19.36 -3.05
CA TYR A 468 -14.13 -18.39 -4.15
C TYR A 468 -13.75 -16.98 -3.71
N ALA A 469 -13.23 -16.19 -4.63
CA ALA A 469 -13.10 -14.74 -4.47
C ALA A 469 -13.71 -13.96 -5.64
N VAL A 470 -14.09 -12.70 -5.40
CA VAL A 470 -14.54 -11.75 -6.43
C VAL A 470 -13.75 -10.46 -6.27
N SER A 471 -12.68 -10.33 -7.06
CA SER A 471 -11.68 -9.26 -6.93
C SER A 471 -11.87 -8.13 -7.95
N MET A 472 -11.43 -6.91 -7.65
CA MET A 472 -11.79 -5.69 -8.41
C MET A 472 -10.61 -4.73 -8.74
N PRO A 473 -9.59 -5.16 -9.51
CA PRO A 473 -9.27 -6.52 -9.93
C PRO A 473 -8.50 -7.27 -8.82
N SER A 474 -7.98 -8.47 -9.10
CA SER A 474 -7.08 -9.19 -8.18
C SER A 474 -5.78 -8.42 -7.93
N GLU A 475 -5.37 -8.33 -6.66
CA GLU A 475 -4.13 -7.68 -6.24
C GLU A 475 -2.99 -8.66 -5.91
N TYR A 476 -3.27 -9.96 -5.76
CA TYR A 476 -2.29 -10.95 -5.27
C TYR A 476 -2.56 -12.38 -5.81
N PRO A 477 -1.53 -13.24 -5.92
CA PRO A 477 -1.73 -14.68 -6.10
C PRO A 477 -2.45 -15.31 -4.89
N MET A 478 -3.54 -16.02 -5.15
CA MET A 478 -4.33 -16.78 -4.18
C MET A 478 -4.66 -18.20 -4.70
N PRO A 479 -3.66 -19.04 -5.01
CA PRO A 479 -3.87 -20.32 -5.72
C PRO A 479 -4.66 -21.39 -4.94
N TRP A 480 -4.94 -21.17 -3.66
CA TRP A 480 -5.81 -22.03 -2.84
C TRP A 480 -7.32 -21.78 -3.05
N LEU A 481 -7.71 -20.72 -3.78
CA LEU A 481 -9.11 -20.38 -4.05
C LEU A 481 -9.37 -20.01 -5.51
N SER A 482 -10.65 -19.99 -5.89
CA SER A 482 -11.08 -19.65 -7.26
C SER A 482 -11.44 -18.16 -7.37
N ASP A 483 -10.44 -17.32 -7.72
CA ASP A 483 -10.60 -15.85 -7.82
C ASP A 483 -11.19 -15.39 -9.16
N GLN A 484 -12.38 -14.80 -9.11
CA GLN A 484 -13.06 -14.14 -10.22
C GLN A 484 -12.65 -12.66 -10.27
N SER A 485 -11.46 -12.39 -10.84
CA SER A 485 -10.95 -11.03 -11.03
C SER A 485 -11.72 -10.25 -12.09
N VAL A 486 -12.37 -9.16 -11.70
CA VAL A 486 -13.18 -8.28 -12.56
C VAL A 486 -12.39 -7.01 -12.92
N PRO A 487 -11.79 -6.91 -14.11
CA PRO A 487 -11.26 -5.65 -14.63
C PRO A 487 -12.40 -4.71 -15.05
N ARG A 488 -12.12 -3.39 -15.09
CA ARG A 488 -13.01 -2.39 -15.70
C ARG A 488 -12.67 -2.25 -17.19
N GLY A 489 -13.69 -2.24 -18.05
CA GLY A 489 -13.54 -2.04 -19.49
C GLY A 489 -13.29 -0.58 -19.90
N LEU A 490 -12.87 -0.40 -21.16
CA LEU A 490 -12.55 0.88 -21.81
C LEU A 490 -13.66 1.93 -21.66
N ASP A 491 -14.89 1.57 -22.03
CA ASP A 491 -16.06 2.45 -22.07
C ASP A 491 -17.14 2.05 -21.04
N GLU A 492 -16.71 1.41 -19.94
CA GLU A 492 -17.63 0.79 -18.97
C GLU A 492 -18.13 1.78 -17.91
N THR A 493 -19.46 1.91 -17.78
CA THR A 493 -20.06 2.73 -16.73
C THR A 493 -19.86 2.11 -15.34
N GLU A 494 -19.91 2.94 -14.30
CA GLU A 494 -19.80 2.44 -12.93
C GLU A 494 -21.01 1.59 -12.50
N GLU A 495 -22.14 1.68 -13.20
CA GLU A 495 -23.30 0.80 -13.00
C GLU A 495 -23.06 -0.56 -13.64
N ASP A 496 -22.56 -0.61 -14.88
CA ASP A 496 -22.29 -1.87 -15.58
C ASP A 496 -21.21 -2.70 -14.89
N PHE A 497 -20.19 -2.05 -14.33
CA PHE A 497 -19.18 -2.73 -13.51
C PHE A 497 -19.80 -3.39 -12.27
N ARG A 498 -20.66 -2.68 -11.52
CA ARG A 498 -21.41 -3.25 -10.39
C ARG A 498 -22.33 -4.39 -10.86
N ARG A 499 -22.97 -4.23 -12.02
CA ARG A 499 -23.84 -5.24 -12.65
C ARG A 499 -23.08 -6.54 -12.94
N LYS A 500 -21.85 -6.46 -13.48
CA LYS A 500 -20.96 -7.63 -13.67
C LYS A 500 -20.61 -8.29 -12.34
N VAL A 501 -20.13 -7.52 -11.35
CA VAL A 501 -19.76 -8.04 -10.02
C VAL A 501 -20.95 -8.76 -9.36
N ALA A 502 -22.13 -8.14 -9.33
CA ALA A 502 -23.35 -8.73 -8.81
C ALA A 502 -23.86 -9.93 -9.64
N THR A 503 -23.52 -10.01 -10.93
CA THR A 503 -23.82 -11.20 -11.77
C THR A 503 -22.91 -12.36 -11.41
N ILE A 504 -21.61 -12.11 -11.21
CA ILE A 504 -20.64 -13.12 -10.77
C ILE A 504 -21.02 -13.68 -9.41
N ILE A 505 -21.36 -12.84 -8.42
CA ILE A 505 -21.80 -13.29 -7.10
C ILE A 505 -23.03 -14.22 -7.20
N ARG A 506 -24.06 -13.84 -7.97
CA ARG A 506 -25.25 -14.69 -8.23
C ARG A 506 -24.96 -16.00 -8.98
N THR A 507 -23.85 -16.07 -9.71
CA THR A 507 -23.38 -17.31 -10.33
C THR A 507 -22.67 -18.18 -9.29
N LEU A 508 -21.78 -17.60 -8.48
CA LEU A 508 -21.07 -18.32 -7.41
C LEU A 508 -22.01 -18.94 -6.37
N MET A 509 -23.13 -18.27 -6.04
CA MET A 509 -24.22 -18.81 -5.21
C MET A 509 -24.87 -20.11 -5.76
N ARG A 510 -24.53 -20.52 -6.99
CA ARG A 510 -24.98 -21.77 -7.63
C ARG A 510 -23.81 -22.68 -8.06
N MET A 511 -22.60 -22.41 -7.56
CA MET A 511 -21.38 -23.17 -7.86
C MET A 511 -20.83 -23.90 -6.63
N ASP A 512 -21.70 -24.26 -5.70
CA ASP A 512 -21.37 -25.02 -4.47
C ASP A 512 -20.23 -24.38 -3.64
N PRO A 513 -20.41 -23.13 -3.14
CA PRO A 513 -19.36 -22.43 -2.40
C PRO A 513 -19.36 -22.79 -0.91
N ASP A 514 -18.23 -23.24 -0.37
CA ASP A 514 -18.05 -23.34 1.10
C ASP A 514 -17.75 -21.99 1.74
N ASP A 515 -17.24 -21.03 0.96
CA ASP A 515 -16.57 -19.82 1.46
C ASP A 515 -16.43 -18.76 0.36
N LEU A 516 -16.86 -17.52 0.64
CA LEU A 516 -16.80 -16.41 -0.34
C LEU A 516 -16.02 -15.19 0.16
N THR A 517 -15.07 -14.73 -0.65
CA THR A 517 -14.28 -13.51 -0.41
C THR A 517 -14.62 -12.43 -1.44
N VAL A 518 -15.51 -11.48 -1.10
CA VAL A 518 -15.90 -10.37 -1.99
C VAL A 518 -15.01 -9.18 -1.69
N ALA A 519 -14.38 -8.54 -2.69
CA ALA A 519 -13.38 -7.51 -2.40
C ALA A 519 -13.94 -6.24 -1.71
N GLU A 520 -15.13 -5.76 -2.10
CA GLU A 520 -15.74 -4.55 -1.50
C GLU A 520 -17.27 -4.52 -1.72
N ILE A 521 -18.02 -4.00 -0.75
CA ILE A 521 -19.45 -3.67 -0.89
C ILE A 521 -19.61 -2.28 -1.53
N LEU A 522 -19.86 -2.23 -2.85
CA LEU A 522 -19.93 -0.98 -3.61
C LEU A 522 -21.31 -0.28 -3.55
N ASP A 523 -22.39 -1.07 -3.53
CA ASP A 523 -23.79 -0.62 -3.67
C ASP A 523 -24.77 -1.54 -2.93
N SER A 524 -26.06 -1.16 -2.88
CA SER A 524 -27.13 -1.95 -2.28
C SER A 524 -27.30 -3.33 -2.93
N THR A 525 -27.00 -3.47 -4.22
CA THR A 525 -27.11 -4.75 -4.95
C THR A 525 -26.11 -5.77 -4.42
N ILE A 526 -24.85 -5.37 -4.26
CA ILE A 526 -23.79 -6.23 -3.72
C ILE A 526 -24.00 -6.42 -2.20
N ALA A 527 -24.48 -5.40 -1.49
CA ALA A 527 -24.81 -5.51 -0.07
C ALA A 527 -25.88 -6.59 0.20
N GLY A 528 -26.99 -6.57 -0.55
CA GLY A 528 -28.06 -7.56 -0.41
C GLY A 528 -27.60 -9.00 -0.73
N LEU A 529 -26.76 -9.18 -1.75
CA LEU A 529 -26.19 -10.50 -2.07
C LEU A 529 -25.23 -11.01 -0.98
N VAL A 530 -24.49 -10.10 -0.31
CA VAL A 530 -23.65 -10.45 0.85
C VAL A 530 -24.49 -10.84 2.06
N VAL A 531 -25.62 -10.17 2.32
CA VAL A 531 -26.61 -10.57 3.33
C VAL A 531 -27.21 -11.94 3.01
N GLU A 532 -27.65 -12.15 1.77
CA GLU A 532 -28.26 -13.41 1.32
C GLU A 532 -27.29 -14.60 1.50
N LEU A 533 -26.03 -14.47 1.07
CA LEU A 533 -24.98 -15.46 1.29
C LEU A 533 -24.74 -15.73 2.79
N ALA A 534 -24.52 -14.68 3.58
CA ALA A 534 -24.20 -14.78 4.99
C ALA A 534 -25.31 -15.47 5.81
N LEU A 535 -26.57 -15.09 5.56
CA LEU A 535 -27.74 -15.65 6.26
C LEU A 535 -28.15 -17.04 5.76
N THR A 536 -27.75 -17.44 4.54
CA THR A 536 -27.99 -18.81 4.02
C THR A 536 -26.94 -19.84 4.49
N GLY A 537 -25.98 -19.44 5.33
CA GLY A 537 -24.98 -20.35 5.90
C GLY A 537 -23.61 -20.33 5.22
N HIS A 538 -23.33 -19.35 4.36
CA HIS A 538 -22.03 -19.19 3.72
C HIS A 538 -21.17 -18.18 4.49
N PRO A 539 -19.96 -18.54 4.97
CA PRO A 539 -18.98 -17.58 5.43
C PRO A 539 -18.65 -16.56 4.32
N VAL A 540 -18.89 -15.28 4.58
CA VAL A 540 -18.52 -14.19 3.67
C VAL A 540 -17.45 -13.33 4.33
N ARG A 541 -16.39 -13.00 3.60
CA ARG A 541 -15.42 -11.98 4.03
C ARG A 541 -15.38 -10.88 2.99
N THR A 542 -15.53 -9.63 3.44
CA THR A 542 -15.57 -8.47 2.52
C THR A 542 -15.09 -7.18 3.17
N THR A 543 -14.90 -6.15 2.35
CA THR A 543 -14.48 -4.83 2.81
C THR A 543 -15.54 -3.76 2.55
N ILE A 544 -15.47 -2.68 3.33
CA ILE A 544 -16.37 -1.54 3.23
C ILE A 544 -15.62 -0.27 3.65
N HIS A 545 -15.83 0.84 2.96
CA HIS A 545 -15.21 2.10 3.34
C HIS A 545 -16.07 2.86 4.36
N ALA A 546 -15.72 2.69 5.64
CA ALA A 546 -16.12 3.54 6.77
C ALA A 546 -14.88 3.91 7.62
N ASP A 547 -15.07 4.81 8.60
CA ASP A 547 -14.02 5.36 9.46
C ASP A 547 -13.90 4.70 10.84
N SER A 548 -14.89 3.88 11.20
CA SER A 548 -15.12 3.34 12.55
C SER A 548 -16.02 2.10 12.49
N ILE A 549 -16.00 1.26 13.53
CA ILE A 549 -16.95 0.14 13.69
C ILE A 549 -18.42 0.60 13.57
N ILE A 550 -18.80 1.69 14.26
CA ILE A 550 -20.15 2.25 14.20
C ILE A 550 -20.46 2.79 12.79
N GLY A 551 -19.48 3.42 12.14
CA GLY A 551 -19.56 3.88 10.76
C GLY A 551 -19.88 2.76 9.76
N VAL A 552 -19.47 1.51 10.02
CA VAL A 552 -19.86 0.34 9.19
C VAL A 552 -21.37 0.10 9.24
N PHE A 553 -21.97 0.02 10.43
CA PHE A 553 -23.42 -0.17 10.57
C PHE A 553 -24.22 1.01 10.00
N MET A 554 -23.78 2.24 10.26
CA MET A 554 -24.35 3.45 9.65
C MET A 554 -24.26 3.42 8.12
N ARG A 555 -23.20 2.84 7.55
CA ARG A 555 -23.02 2.73 6.09
C ARG A 555 -23.91 1.66 5.47
N LEU A 556 -24.10 0.51 6.13
CA LEU A 556 -24.99 -0.58 5.70
C LEU A 556 -26.47 -0.14 5.67
N MET A 557 -26.92 0.56 6.72
CA MET A 557 -28.32 0.99 6.89
C MET A 557 -28.63 2.37 6.28
N GLY A 558 -27.61 3.08 5.79
CA GLY A 558 -27.72 4.42 5.21
C GLY A 558 -28.08 4.43 3.72
N ASP A 559 -28.44 5.60 3.21
CA ASP A 559 -29.13 5.85 1.93
C ASP A 559 -28.47 5.28 0.65
N ARG A 560 -27.21 4.82 0.71
CA ARG A 560 -26.49 4.20 -0.41
C ARG A 560 -26.54 2.67 -0.42
N LEU A 561 -26.61 2.00 0.74
CA LEU A 561 -26.64 0.54 0.82
C LEU A 561 -28.03 0.02 1.23
N ARG A 562 -28.78 0.78 2.03
CA ARG A 562 -30.22 0.59 2.30
C ARG A 562 -30.62 -0.81 2.80
N LEU A 563 -29.72 -1.52 3.48
CA LEU A 563 -30.08 -2.77 4.14
C LEU A 563 -31.05 -2.50 5.29
N ALA A 564 -31.94 -3.45 5.56
CA ALA A 564 -32.94 -3.32 6.61
C ALA A 564 -32.29 -3.41 8.00
N ALA A 565 -32.95 -2.82 9.01
CA ALA A 565 -32.37 -2.72 10.35
C ALA A 565 -32.28 -4.08 11.06
N ASP A 566 -33.27 -4.93 10.81
CA ASP A 566 -33.43 -6.31 11.23
C ASP A 566 -32.49 -7.28 10.48
N GLU A 567 -32.26 -7.08 9.17
CA GLU A 567 -31.21 -7.80 8.43
C GLU A 567 -29.82 -7.51 9.01
N VAL A 568 -29.49 -6.23 9.19
CA VAL A 568 -28.17 -5.78 9.67
C VAL A 568 -27.94 -6.16 11.14
N ALA A 569 -29.01 -6.20 11.94
CA ALA A 569 -28.95 -6.59 13.35
C ALA A 569 -29.14 -8.09 13.60
N SER A 570 -29.21 -8.94 12.57
CA SER A 570 -29.28 -10.39 12.78
C SER A 570 -28.01 -10.92 13.44
N ASP A 571 -28.21 -11.72 14.49
CA ASP A 571 -27.22 -12.56 15.17
C ASP A 571 -26.33 -13.39 14.23
N LYS A 572 -26.87 -13.77 13.07
CA LYS A 572 -26.19 -14.57 12.05
C LYS A 572 -25.51 -13.75 10.95
N PHE A 573 -25.74 -12.43 10.88
CA PHE A 573 -25.22 -11.63 9.77
C PHE A 573 -23.76 -11.20 9.96
N ILE A 574 -23.34 -10.71 11.14
CA ILE A 574 -21.98 -10.16 11.34
C ILE A 574 -21.25 -10.90 12.47
N ASN A 575 -20.34 -11.80 12.09
CA ASN A 575 -19.46 -12.54 13.01
C ASN A 575 -18.40 -11.64 13.66
N ALA A 576 -17.90 -10.68 12.87
CA ALA A 576 -16.95 -9.67 13.31
C ALA A 576 -16.92 -8.47 12.35
N VAL A 577 -16.66 -7.29 12.91
CA VAL A 577 -16.40 -6.05 12.20
C VAL A 577 -15.13 -5.41 12.75
N GLY A 578 -14.25 -4.93 11.90
CA GLY A 578 -13.01 -4.30 12.33
C GLY A 578 -12.51 -3.23 11.37
N ASN A 579 -11.87 -2.21 11.91
CA ASN A 579 -11.48 -0.99 11.20
C ASN A 579 -9.99 -0.74 11.38
N GLN A 580 -9.28 -0.46 10.28
CA GLN A 580 -7.82 -0.59 10.17
C GLN A 580 -7.14 0.69 9.65
N LYS A 581 -5.91 0.94 10.10
CA LYS A 581 -5.01 2.00 9.62
C LYS A 581 -3.57 1.52 9.74
N LEU A 582 -2.78 1.72 8.68
CA LEU A 582 -1.39 1.25 8.60
C LEU A 582 -0.45 2.38 9.03
N ILE A 583 0.37 2.14 10.07
CA ILE A 583 1.20 3.14 10.73
C ILE A 583 2.69 2.80 10.54
N PRO A 584 3.57 3.77 10.23
CA PRO A 584 5.02 3.54 10.20
C PRO A 584 5.56 3.16 11.58
N MET A 585 6.42 2.13 11.63
CA MET A 585 7.17 1.81 12.85
C MET A 585 8.45 2.63 12.96
N LEU A 586 8.80 3.00 14.19
CA LEU A 586 10.04 3.69 14.52
C LEU A 586 11.26 2.81 14.26
N CYS A 587 12.35 3.39 13.74
CA CYS A 587 13.62 2.68 13.66
C CYS A 587 14.15 2.38 15.08
N PRO A 588 14.36 1.12 15.46
CA PRO A 588 14.76 0.76 16.83
C PRO A 588 16.17 1.27 17.19
N HIS A 589 17.03 1.49 16.21
CA HIS A 589 18.42 1.92 16.41
C HIS A 589 18.59 3.42 16.64
N CYS A 590 17.58 4.25 16.32
CA CYS A 590 17.75 5.71 16.36
C CYS A 590 16.52 6.51 16.80
N LYS A 591 15.45 5.87 17.27
CA LYS A 591 14.30 6.58 17.86
C LYS A 591 14.76 7.40 19.08
N LYS A 592 14.30 8.66 19.17
CA LYS A 592 14.65 9.59 20.26
C LYS A 592 13.61 9.43 21.40
N PRO A 593 13.99 9.43 22.69
CA PRO A 593 13.04 9.44 23.80
C PRO A 593 11.98 10.54 23.64
N ALA A 594 10.73 10.28 24.03
CA ALA A 594 9.66 11.26 23.88
C ALA A 594 9.90 12.54 24.71
N ALA A 595 10.59 12.40 25.85
CA ALA A 595 11.01 13.51 26.71
C ALA A 595 11.93 14.53 26.00
N ASP A 596 12.70 14.10 25.00
CA ASP A 596 13.67 14.95 24.29
C ASP A 596 13.04 15.69 23.08
N VAL A 597 11.79 15.37 22.74
CA VAL A 597 11.16 15.76 21.46
C VAL A 597 9.75 16.35 21.63
N MET A 598 9.03 16.00 22.69
CA MET A 598 7.66 16.47 22.98
C MET A 598 7.67 17.53 24.08
N SER A 599 6.67 18.42 24.08
CA SER A 599 6.54 19.39 25.18
C SER A 599 6.14 18.68 26.48
N PRO A 600 6.61 19.14 27.66
CA PRO A 600 6.20 18.58 28.95
C PRO A 600 4.68 18.52 29.09
N ALA A 601 3.96 19.58 28.73
CA ALA A 601 2.50 19.63 28.77
C ALA A 601 1.82 18.55 27.91
N THR A 602 2.42 18.12 26.79
CA THR A 602 1.90 17.00 25.98
C THR A 602 2.13 15.65 26.67
N LEU A 603 3.25 15.50 27.37
CA LEU A 603 3.58 14.28 28.13
C LEU A 603 2.73 14.20 29.41
N ASP A 604 2.50 15.31 30.09
CA ASP A 604 1.61 15.39 31.26
C ASP A 604 0.15 15.12 30.88
N LEU A 605 -0.31 15.59 29.70
CA LEU A 605 -1.61 15.21 29.14
C LEU A 605 -1.69 13.70 28.83
N LEU A 606 -0.62 13.07 28.33
CA LEU A 606 -0.58 11.62 28.10
C LEU A 606 -0.63 10.82 29.41
N ARG A 607 0.00 11.32 30.48
CA ARG A 607 -0.05 10.72 31.82
C ARG A 607 -1.45 10.83 32.43
N SER A 608 -2.02 12.05 32.46
CA SER A 608 -3.21 12.43 33.26
C SER A 608 -4.57 12.32 32.56
N LYS A 609 -4.60 11.80 31.33
CA LYS A 609 -5.85 11.56 30.58
C LYS A 609 -5.95 10.13 30.05
N PHE A 610 -4.83 9.41 30.01
CA PHE A 610 -4.72 8.09 29.40
C PHE A 610 -3.97 7.07 30.29
N GLY A 611 -3.50 7.47 31.49
CA GLY A 611 -2.69 6.63 32.39
C GLY A 611 -1.34 6.17 31.84
N LEU A 612 -0.77 6.84 30.82
CA LEU A 612 0.37 6.30 30.07
C LEU A 612 1.74 6.61 30.71
N ASP A 613 2.56 5.57 30.85
CA ASP A 613 3.99 5.70 31.13
C ASP A 613 4.76 6.27 29.94
N THR A 614 4.94 7.59 29.96
CA THR A 614 5.70 8.32 28.94
C THR A 614 7.20 8.00 28.88
N SER A 615 7.79 7.30 29.86
CA SER A 615 9.24 7.04 29.89
C SER A 615 9.69 6.05 28.81
N LYS A 616 8.79 5.13 28.42
CA LYS A 616 8.99 4.13 27.36
C LYS A 616 8.68 4.67 25.96
N MET A 617 8.00 5.82 25.87
CA MET A 617 7.60 6.43 24.61
C MET A 617 8.79 7.00 23.84
N ALA A 618 8.73 6.93 22.52
CA ALA A 618 9.78 7.44 21.64
C ALA A 618 9.18 8.15 20.41
N CYS A 619 9.93 9.09 19.87
CA CYS A 619 9.62 9.84 18.66
C CYS A 619 10.58 9.46 17.52
N ARG A 620 10.15 9.70 16.29
CA ARG A 620 10.95 9.54 15.09
C ARG A 620 12.13 10.50 15.12
N ASN A 621 13.30 9.95 14.85
CA ASN A 621 14.47 10.75 14.52
C ASN A 621 14.45 11.04 13.02
N ASP A 622 14.02 12.25 12.67
CA ASP A 622 13.83 12.68 11.29
C ASP A 622 15.16 12.74 10.49
N ASP A 623 16.31 12.77 11.18
CA ASP A 623 17.66 12.69 10.58
C ASP A 623 18.02 11.26 10.13
N GLY A 624 17.37 10.22 10.69
CA GLY A 624 17.67 8.81 10.50
C GLY A 624 19.07 8.35 10.96
N CYS A 625 19.36 7.07 10.77
CA CYS A 625 20.67 6.44 10.98
C CYS A 625 21.01 5.48 9.82
N GLU A 626 22.19 4.85 9.85
CA GLU A 626 22.62 3.88 8.82
C GLU A 626 21.65 2.70 8.62
N HIS A 627 20.92 2.28 9.67
CA HIS A 627 19.97 1.16 9.60
C HIS A 627 18.58 1.51 9.04
N CYS A 628 18.31 2.79 8.71
CA CYS A 628 17.01 3.26 8.19
C CYS A 628 17.07 4.38 7.15
N ARG A 629 18.25 4.98 6.88
CA ARG A 629 18.41 5.99 5.81
C ARG A 629 18.29 5.32 4.43
N LYS A 630 17.20 5.60 3.73
CA LYS A 630 16.98 5.20 2.34
C LYS A 630 17.79 6.14 1.44
N LYS A 631 19.07 5.77 1.20
CA LYS A 631 20.05 6.58 0.46
C LYS A 631 19.46 7.04 -0.89
N GLY A 632 19.62 8.31 -1.24
CA GLY A 632 19.10 8.86 -2.50
C GLY A 632 17.58 9.13 -2.52
N LEU A 633 16.83 8.83 -1.46
CA LEU A 633 15.45 9.26 -1.29
C LEU A 633 15.38 10.47 -0.33
N PHE A 634 14.60 11.48 -0.71
CA PHE A 634 14.47 12.74 0.02
C PHE A 634 13.01 13.19 0.17
N ALA A 635 12.69 13.87 1.26
CA ALA A 635 11.45 14.62 1.39
C ALA A 635 11.50 15.92 0.56
N ARG A 636 10.34 16.54 0.29
CA ARG A 636 10.25 17.78 -0.52
C ARG A 636 10.94 19.00 0.10
N ASP A 637 11.18 18.98 1.40
CA ASP A 637 11.96 19.98 2.14
C ASP A 637 13.48 19.66 2.18
N GLY A 638 13.92 18.67 1.40
CA GLY A 638 15.33 18.27 1.27
C GLY A 638 15.83 17.30 2.36
N LYS A 639 15.02 16.96 3.37
CA LYS A 639 15.43 16.01 4.41
C LYS A 639 15.63 14.61 3.84
N VAL A 640 16.59 13.87 4.40
CA VAL A 640 16.82 12.46 4.03
C VAL A 640 15.64 11.57 4.43
N ALA A 641 15.33 10.57 3.62
CA ALA A 641 14.35 9.56 3.97
C ALA A 641 14.88 8.64 5.09
N GLY A 642 14.33 8.73 6.30
CA GLY A 642 14.77 7.91 7.43
C GLY A 642 13.89 8.01 8.69
N GLY A 643 14.37 7.42 9.78
CA GLY A 643 13.72 7.45 11.10
C GLY A 643 12.65 6.37 11.34
N THR A 644 12.08 5.81 10.27
CA THR A 644 11.12 4.69 10.28
C THR A 644 11.74 3.41 9.70
N LYS A 645 11.18 2.24 10.03
CA LYS A 645 11.57 0.95 9.47
C LYS A 645 10.41 -0.06 9.57
N GLY A 646 9.72 -0.31 8.47
CA GLY A 646 8.53 -1.16 8.44
C GLY A 646 7.26 -0.47 8.94
N GLN A 647 6.18 -1.25 9.01
CA GLN A 647 4.82 -0.79 9.28
C GLN A 647 4.08 -1.78 10.20
N THR A 648 3.11 -1.27 10.96
CA THR A 648 2.20 -2.05 11.84
C THR A 648 0.74 -1.61 11.65
N LEU A 649 -0.20 -2.54 11.82
CA LEU A 649 -1.62 -2.23 11.85
C LEU A 649 -2.04 -1.67 13.21
N ALA A 650 -2.62 -0.47 13.24
CA ALA A 650 -3.60 -0.14 14.26
C ALA A 650 -4.97 -0.64 13.78
N MET A 651 -5.68 -1.35 14.64
CA MET A 651 -6.98 -1.95 14.32
C MET A 651 -7.88 -1.97 15.56
N GLU A 652 -9.13 -1.55 15.41
CA GLU A 652 -10.23 -1.96 16.28
C GLU A 652 -10.93 -3.17 15.68
N LEU A 653 -11.37 -4.11 16.51
CA LEU A 653 -12.03 -5.35 16.10
C LEU A 653 -13.11 -5.68 17.13
N TYR A 654 -14.30 -6.03 16.65
CA TYR A 654 -15.45 -6.29 17.48
C TYR A 654 -16.34 -7.42 16.96
N ARG A 655 -16.92 -8.19 17.88
CA ARG A 655 -17.96 -9.20 17.64
C ARG A 655 -19.26 -8.66 18.25
N PRO A 656 -20.27 -8.29 17.44
CA PRO A 656 -21.52 -7.73 17.95
C PRO A 656 -22.20 -8.63 18.99
N THR A 657 -22.55 -8.05 20.14
CA THR A 657 -23.35 -8.70 21.18
C THR A 657 -24.85 -8.47 20.92
N PRO A 658 -25.77 -9.29 21.49
CA PRO A 658 -27.20 -9.05 21.38
C PRO A 658 -27.64 -7.65 21.86
N GLU A 659 -27.11 -7.16 22.99
CA GLU A 659 -27.39 -5.79 23.47
C GLU A 659 -26.92 -4.73 22.47
N PHE A 660 -25.78 -4.93 21.80
CA PHE A 660 -25.32 -4.04 20.74
C PHE A 660 -26.27 -4.08 19.53
N LEU A 661 -26.69 -5.26 19.09
CA LEU A 661 -27.58 -5.43 17.93
C LEU A 661 -28.97 -4.83 18.18
N GLU A 662 -29.53 -4.94 19.40
CA GLU A 662 -30.75 -4.22 19.81
C GLU A 662 -30.64 -2.71 19.61
N ARG A 663 -29.48 -2.11 19.89
CA ARG A 663 -29.20 -0.68 19.66
C ARG A 663 -29.13 -0.34 18.17
N ILE A 664 -28.58 -1.24 17.35
CA ILE A 664 -28.52 -1.08 15.89
C ILE A 664 -29.92 -1.08 15.28
N VAL A 665 -30.84 -1.96 15.70
CA VAL A 665 -32.24 -2.00 15.21
C VAL A 665 -32.90 -0.61 15.34
N VAL A 666 -32.79 0.01 16.52
CA VAL A 666 -33.39 1.33 16.80
C VAL A 666 -32.53 2.51 16.35
N ARG A 667 -31.39 2.27 15.68
CA ARG A 667 -30.42 3.28 15.22
C ARG A 667 -29.82 4.14 16.35
N ASP A 668 -29.73 3.59 17.56
CA ASP A 668 -29.06 4.21 18.72
C ASP A 668 -27.54 4.02 18.62
N TRP A 669 -26.92 4.74 17.68
CA TRP A 669 -25.48 4.63 17.40
C TRP A 669 -24.59 4.91 18.62
N ARG A 670 -25.04 5.80 19.52
CA ARG A 670 -24.31 6.16 20.75
C ARG A 670 -24.49 5.11 21.84
N GLY A 671 -25.68 4.52 21.96
CA GLY A 671 -25.91 3.37 22.82
C GLY A 671 -25.10 2.15 22.35
N ALA A 672 -25.10 1.86 21.04
CA ALA A 672 -24.28 0.80 20.45
C ALA A 672 -22.78 1.02 20.72
N GLU A 673 -22.27 2.23 20.50
CA GLU A 673 -20.90 2.60 20.87
C GLU A 673 -20.65 2.36 22.38
N ALA A 674 -21.54 2.85 23.25
CA ALA A 674 -21.40 2.68 24.69
C ALA A 674 -21.46 1.22 25.17
N VAL A 675 -22.17 0.32 24.48
CA VAL A 675 -22.16 -1.13 24.77
C VAL A 675 -20.79 -1.73 24.46
N TRP A 676 -20.33 -1.62 23.21
CA TRP A 676 -19.02 -2.12 22.79
C TRP A 676 -17.87 -1.57 23.65
N ARG A 677 -17.89 -0.27 23.94
CA ARG A 677 -16.78 0.43 24.62
C ARG A 677 -16.70 0.09 26.11
N LYS A 678 -17.81 -0.33 26.73
CA LYS A 678 -17.83 -0.92 28.09
C LYS A 678 -17.20 -2.30 28.16
N GLU A 679 -16.92 -2.98 27.05
CA GLU A 679 -16.22 -4.26 27.09
C GLU A 679 -14.72 -4.10 27.44
N ARG A 680 -14.19 -2.87 27.39
CA ARG A 680 -12.83 -2.55 27.82
C ARG A 680 -12.67 -2.79 29.32
N VAL A 681 -11.75 -3.69 29.67
CA VAL A 681 -11.35 -4.02 31.05
C VAL A 681 -9.95 -3.52 31.42
N SER A 682 -9.21 -2.95 30.47
CA SER A 682 -7.78 -2.68 30.58
C SER A 682 -7.40 -1.22 30.28
N GLY A 683 -6.28 -0.77 30.87
CA GLY A 683 -5.65 0.53 30.59
C GLY A 683 -5.07 0.62 29.17
N PHE A 684 -4.80 1.82 28.68
CA PHE A 684 -4.34 2.05 27.30
C PHE A 684 -2.86 1.66 27.06
N ASP A 685 -2.14 1.29 28.11
CA ASP A 685 -0.80 0.70 28.10
C ASP A 685 -0.79 -0.83 27.95
N SER A 686 -1.96 -1.49 28.11
CA SER A 686 -2.12 -2.94 27.98
C SER A 686 -2.39 -3.39 26.54
N ALA A 687 -1.83 -4.56 26.19
CA ALA A 687 -1.97 -5.24 24.91
C ALA A 687 -3.38 -5.78 24.63
N ASP A 688 -4.23 -5.92 25.65
CA ASP A 688 -5.62 -6.33 25.44
C ASP A 688 -6.39 -5.24 24.67
N MET A 689 -6.86 -5.55 23.46
CA MET A 689 -7.60 -4.60 22.62
C MET A 689 -9.13 -4.72 22.74
N THR A 690 -9.64 -5.48 23.72
CA THR A 690 -11.09 -5.63 23.95
C THR A 690 -11.71 -4.27 24.27
N GLY A 691 -12.79 -3.91 23.55
CA GLY A 691 -13.46 -2.62 23.67
C GLY A 691 -12.63 -1.39 23.28
N LYS A 692 -11.37 -1.51 22.83
CA LYS A 692 -10.49 -0.38 22.48
C LYS A 692 -10.68 0.07 21.02
N THR A 693 -10.58 1.38 20.80
CA THR A 693 -10.61 1.95 19.44
C THR A 693 -9.27 1.79 18.72
N ILE A 694 -9.28 2.04 17.41
CA ILE A 694 -8.09 2.14 16.58
C ILE A 694 -7.10 3.20 17.08
N TYR A 695 -7.61 4.26 17.71
CA TYR A 695 -6.82 5.32 18.35
C TYR A 695 -6.11 4.81 19.61
N GLU A 696 -6.79 3.98 20.40
CA GLU A 696 -6.26 3.43 21.65
C GLU A 696 -5.26 2.28 21.41
N HIS A 697 -5.46 1.50 20.35
CA HIS A 697 -4.43 0.59 19.85
C HIS A 697 -3.18 1.36 19.37
N ALA A 698 -3.36 2.51 18.70
CA ALA A 698 -2.23 3.38 18.38
C ALA A 698 -1.55 3.95 19.66
N LEU A 699 -2.31 4.40 20.65
CA LEU A 699 -1.76 4.87 21.95
C LEU A 699 -0.93 3.79 22.65
N TYR A 700 -1.42 2.55 22.72
CA TYR A 700 -0.67 1.40 23.24
C TYR A 700 0.67 1.23 22.50
N LYS A 701 0.68 1.27 21.17
CA LYS A 701 1.92 1.15 20.39
C LYS A 701 2.86 2.33 20.56
N ALA A 702 2.34 3.52 20.85
CA ALA A 702 3.17 4.67 21.23
C ALA A 702 3.73 4.50 22.65
N SER A 703 2.96 3.94 23.61
CA SER A 703 3.43 3.65 24.98
C SER A 703 4.57 2.64 25.01
N GLN A 704 4.52 1.62 24.14
CA GLN A 704 5.63 0.67 23.93
C GLN A 704 6.77 1.24 23.05
N GLY A 705 6.69 2.50 22.63
CA GLY A 705 7.70 3.17 21.82
C GLY A 705 7.91 2.54 20.44
N LEU A 706 6.87 1.95 19.85
CA LEU A 706 6.89 1.30 18.53
C LEU A 706 6.52 2.27 17.40
N ILE A 707 5.61 3.20 17.66
CA ILE A 707 5.19 4.26 16.72
C ILE A 707 5.38 5.65 17.34
N ASP A 708 5.49 6.68 16.50
CA ASP A 708 5.64 8.07 16.97
C ASP A 708 4.29 8.62 17.52
N PRO A 709 4.19 9.05 18.79
CA PRO A 709 2.96 9.67 19.30
C PRO A 709 2.56 10.94 18.55
N ARG A 710 3.51 11.65 17.91
CA ARG A 710 3.22 12.82 17.06
C ARG A 710 2.39 12.45 15.83
N PHE A 711 2.38 11.19 15.39
CA PHE A 711 1.48 10.70 14.34
C PHE A 711 0.02 10.66 14.82
N ILE A 712 -0.23 10.22 16.06
CA ILE A 712 -1.58 10.10 16.62
C ILE A 712 -2.22 11.49 16.74
N ASP A 713 -1.48 12.43 17.35
CA ASP A 713 -1.94 13.80 17.59
C ASP A 713 -2.22 14.58 16.30
N ARG A 714 -1.37 14.40 15.27
CA ARG A 714 -1.42 15.17 14.00
C ARG A 714 -2.23 14.50 12.89
N SER A 715 -2.30 13.17 12.86
CA SER A 715 -2.81 12.39 11.72
C SER A 715 -3.94 11.41 12.08
N MET A 716 -4.40 11.41 13.33
CA MET A 716 -5.63 10.73 13.76
C MET A 716 -6.57 11.70 14.48
N LYS A 717 -6.19 12.21 15.66
CA LYS A 717 -6.95 13.21 16.44
C LYS A 717 -6.03 13.75 17.55
N SER A 718 -6.07 15.05 17.84
CA SER A 718 -5.24 15.59 18.92
C SER A 718 -5.59 14.98 20.27
N PHE A 719 -4.58 14.73 21.12
CA PHE A 719 -4.75 14.15 22.45
C PHE A 719 -5.70 14.98 23.33
N SER A 720 -5.74 16.30 23.13
CA SER A 720 -6.65 17.21 23.83
C SER A 720 -8.12 16.96 23.46
N VAL A 721 -8.40 16.72 22.17
CA VAL A 721 -9.74 16.60 21.58
C VAL A 721 -10.32 15.18 21.67
N TYR A 722 -9.50 14.14 21.83
CA TYR A 722 -10.02 12.77 21.95
C TYR A 722 -10.83 12.57 23.23
N THR A 723 -12.11 12.17 23.11
CA THR A 723 -12.96 11.83 24.26
C THR A 723 -12.68 10.40 24.71
N VAL A 724 -12.18 10.27 25.95
CA VAL A 724 -12.04 8.97 26.62
C VAL A 724 -13.41 8.54 27.16
N LEU A 725 -13.74 7.25 27.03
CA LEU A 725 -14.93 6.65 27.62
C LEU A 725 -14.54 5.77 28.83
N PRO A 726 -15.41 5.68 29.86
CA PRO A 726 -15.16 4.83 31.02
C PRO A 726 -15.04 3.35 30.63
N ASP A 727 -14.35 2.58 31.47
CA ASP A 727 -14.23 1.13 31.36
C ASP A 727 -15.53 0.41 31.80
N ARG A 728 -15.53 -0.93 31.74
CA ARG A 728 -16.65 -1.78 32.18
C ARG A 728 -17.13 -1.47 33.60
N ASP A 729 -16.22 -1.13 34.49
CA ASP A 729 -16.47 -0.90 35.91
C ASP A 729 -16.78 0.59 36.18
N GLY A 730 -16.97 1.39 35.12
CA GLY A 730 -17.29 2.82 35.18
C GLY A 730 -16.08 3.74 35.40
N ARG A 731 -14.86 3.21 35.42
CA ARG A 731 -13.65 4.00 35.72
C ARG A 731 -13.13 4.71 34.48
N MET A 732 -12.76 5.97 34.64
CA MET A 732 -11.84 6.60 33.70
C MET A 732 -10.44 5.99 33.92
N PRO A 733 -9.64 5.77 32.85
CA PRO A 733 -8.21 5.62 33.02
C PRO A 733 -7.65 6.93 33.59
N SER A 734 -6.71 6.80 34.52
CA SER A 734 -6.25 7.86 35.45
C SER A 734 -5.80 9.16 34.77
#